data_AF-A0AB34KNM0-F1
#
_entry.id   AF-A0AB34KNM0-F1
#
_cell.length_a   1.000
_cell.length_b   1.000
_cell.length_c   1.000
_cell.angle_alpha   90.00
_cell.angle_beta   90.00
_cell.angle_gamma   90.00
#
_symmetry.space_group_name_H-M   'P 1'
#
loop_
_entity.id
_entity.type
_entity.pdbx_description
1 polymer ?
#
loop_
_entity_poly.entity_id
_entity_poly.type
_entity_poly.pdbx_seq_one_letter_code
_entity_poly.pdbx_strand_id
1 'polypeptide(L)'
;MTSPTSSGTIKPAFWRIQNIKASEKDDAIEWLRAQTEELRTSEGQGFSLAADSDRTLCATLTTYERPTPGNYRWRVDQDFIGFTPLCDPDDARVDIIALTGLGGHALGSFRSTDGKTVWLRDFAHEDLPRARFITYGYKTDVAESNSNQGIRELAHTLLDGLASFRRRTLTQQRPLCFVCHSLGGVVLKEALVLSSKASEPHRRELHDVVMATYGLVLMGVPNLGLRHDQLMTVVKGRSNEAFIRDLRVDSTGEPSQFLSSLTAEFSYLDKHCQPPFEIISYYETLESPTLRALGGGSFEMTGPKVLMVNKTSAERIGHLARDIEHLPSHSDIAVLWIHASSAARYDQDLLQFALDLGILRSDADRANVPQLVYDWLRNGCNGRWLMVLDNADDATFLVERKSLARSRLKFLPECPQGSTIVTSRSRKAALQVVDDANVVTLEPMGSETAVALLGRKLRDRTDATTLTNLAAALEYIPLALAQAAAYINARWPMCSVEQYLEKLQKSHMSKTSLLNTGLKERLRDEDAVDSVILTWQISFEHIRQVRPTAAHLLSLLSFYDHQGIPKRLLFMVVESGNANAPCGEHIDGHSSTSREPNLSLTSHDLETDITALQDYKLISMTILSSLEMHRSLQFAARVWLESNGQYQYWAHRSLANLDRVLPTDDYDHWKQWQLLYPHARSSLEIEVTGREASLRRSSILHKAAWFAWACGLHPDCESLATMSLHGKRWYL
;
A
#
# COMPACT_ATOMS: atom_id res chain seq x y z
N MET A 1 -13.47 49.02 -17.85
CA MET A 1 -14.60 48.43 -17.11
C MET A 1 -14.03 47.41 -16.15
N THR A 2 -13.77 47.88 -14.94
CA THR A 2 -13.27 47.11 -13.79
C THR A 2 -14.43 46.33 -13.18
N SER A 3 -14.34 45.00 -13.15
CA SER A 3 -15.19 44.16 -12.31
C SER A 3 -14.77 44.31 -10.83
N PRO A 4 -15.71 44.30 -9.88
CA PRO A 4 -15.46 44.80 -8.53
C PRO A 4 -14.68 43.81 -7.69
N THR A 5 -13.75 44.37 -6.92
CA THR A 5 -13.15 43.84 -5.69
C THR A 5 -14.13 43.03 -4.84
N SER A 6 -13.75 41.81 -4.46
CA SER A 6 -14.40 41.04 -3.40
C SER A 6 -14.42 41.89 -2.12
N SER A 7 -15.60 42.33 -1.72
CA SER A 7 -15.85 42.96 -0.43
C SER A 7 -15.32 42.05 0.69
N GLY A 8 -14.31 42.52 1.42
CA GLY A 8 -13.80 41.84 2.62
C GLY A 8 -14.87 41.82 3.70
N THR A 9 -15.61 40.71 3.79
CA THR A 9 -16.47 40.44 4.93
C THR A 9 -15.59 40.25 6.17
N ILE A 10 -15.73 41.13 7.15
CA ILE A 10 -15.06 40.98 8.45
C ILE A 10 -15.45 39.61 9.00
N LYS A 11 -14.47 38.78 9.34
CA LYS A 11 -14.70 37.47 9.94
C LYS A 11 -14.86 37.64 11.45
N PRO A 12 -15.87 37.03 12.09
CA PRO A 12 -15.97 37.08 13.55
C PRO A 12 -14.77 36.35 14.18
N ALA A 13 -14.40 36.79 15.37
CA ALA A 13 -13.30 36.24 16.16
C ALA A 13 -13.83 35.25 17.20
N PHE A 14 -12.93 34.41 17.72
CA PHE A 14 -13.21 33.50 18.82
C PHE A 14 -12.62 34.02 20.11
N TRP A 15 -13.38 33.90 21.18
CA TRP A 15 -13.03 34.37 22.51
C TRP A 15 -13.25 33.28 23.53
N ARG A 16 -12.31 33.15 24.45
CA ARG A 16 -12.43 32.30 25.63
C ARG A 16 -12.67 33.18 26.85
N ILE A 17 -13.69 32.83 27.63
CA ILE A 17 -14.05 33.51 28.88
C ILE A 17 -13.85 32.52 30.02
N GLN A 18 -12.97 32.85 30.96
CA GLN A 18 -12.54 31.96 32.04
C GLN A 18 -12.87 32.57 33.40
N ASN A 19 -12.77 31.75 34.46
CA ASN A 19 -13.04 32.12 35.85
C ASN A 19 -14.49 32.57 36.10
N ILE A 20 -15.44 32.07 35.30
CA ILE A 20 -16.87 32.24 35.59
C ILE A 20 -17.18 31.37 36.80
N LYS A 21 -17.72 31.91 37.89
CA LYS A 21 -18.06 31.06 39.04
C LYS A 21 -19.26 30.19 38.70
N ALA A 22 -19.34 28.99 39.28
CA ALA A 22 -20.52 28.13 39.12
C ALA A 22 -21.83 28.83 39.56
N SER A 23 -21.74 29.75 40.54
CA SER A 23 -22.87 30.59 40.98
C SER A 23 -23.29 31.67 39.97
N GLU A 24 -22.45 31.98 38.99
CA GLU A 24 -22.67 33.01 37.94
C GLU A 24 -23.14 32.35 36.62
N LYS A 25 -23.58 31.08 36.65
CA LYS A 25 -23.93 30.30 35.46
C LYS A 25 -25.06 30.95 34.64
N ASP A 26 -26.15 31.32 35.29
CA ASP A 26 -27.32 31.86 34.60
C ASP A 26 -27.03 33.25 34.02
N ASP A 27 -26.34 34.10 34.78
CA ASP A 27 -25.86 35.42 34.33
C ASP A 27 -24.94 35.30 33.11
N ALA A 28 -24.03 34.31 33.12
CA ALA A 28 -23.14 34.05 32.00
C ALA A 28 -23.88 33.60 30.75
N ILE A 29 -24.90 32.75 30.88
CA ILE A 29 -25.73 32.30 29.75
C ILE A 29 -26.48 33.48 29.12
N GLU A 30 -27.10 34.32 29.94
CA GLU A 30 -27.82 35.51 29.45
C GLU A 30 -26.87 36.47 28.73
N TRP A 31 -25.71 36.74 29.32
CA TRP A 31 -24.70 37.60 28.72
C TRP A 31 -24.17 37.03 27.39
N LEU A 32 -23.85 35.74 27.32
CA LEU A 32 -23.36 35.08 26.09
C LEU A 32 -24.40 35.12 24.95
N ARG A 33 -25.68 34.94 25.27
CA ARG A 33 -26.78 35.07 24.30
C ARG A 33 -26.86 36.48 23.71
N ALA A 34 -26.76 37.50 24.56
CA ALA A 34 -26.75 38.89 24.10
C ALA A 34 -25.57 39.19 23.16
N GLN A 35 -24.38 38.61 23.43
CA GLN A 35 -23.20 38.80 22.57
C GLN A 35 -23.29 38.11 21.19
N THR A 36 -24.20 37.14 21.04
CA THR A 36 -24.35 36.35 19.80
C THR A 36 -25.59 36.72 18.99
N GLU A 37 -26.42 37.63 19.47
CA GLU A 37 -27.70 38.00 18.86
C GLU A 37 -27.56 38.55 17.42
N GLU A 38 -26.46 39.27 17.14
CA GLU A 38 -26.14 39.80 15.81
C GLU A 38 -25.60 38.75 14.83
N LEU A 39 -25.10 37.61 15.31
CA LEU A 39 -24.49 36.59 14.46
C LEU A 39 -25.51 35.76 13.68
N ARG A 40 -26.76 35.65 14.19
CA ARG A 40 -27.88 34.81 13.68
C ARG A 40 -27.36 33.66 12.81
N THR A 41 -26.57 32.79 13.41
CA THR A 41 -26.05 31.58 12.76
C THR A 41 -27.25 30.73 12.37
N SER A 42 -27.38 30.39 11.09
CA SER A 42 -28.55 29.63 10.60
C SER A 42 -28.60 28.20 11.14
N GLU A 43 -27.50 27.69 11.74
CA GLU A 43 -27.41 26.29 12.17
C GLU A 43 -26.75 26.06 13.56
N GLY A 44 -25.87 26.94 14.10
CA GLY A 44 -25.14 26.69 15.37
C GLY A 44 -25.40 27.69 16.51
N GLN A 45 -24.99 27.36 17.76
CA GLN A 45 -25.20 28.21 18.96
C GLN A 45 -24.27 29.43 19.06
N GLY A 46 -23.07 29.36 18.48
CA GLY A 46 -22.14 30.50 18.45
C GLY A 46 -21.39 30.75 19.77
N PHE A 47 -21.81 30.11 20.86
CA PHE A 47 -21.13 30.10 22.15
C PHE A 47 -21.23 28.73 22.82
N SER A 48 -20.45 28.52 23.87
CA SER A 48 -20.63 27.39 24.77
C SER A 48 -20.25 27.74 26.21
N LEU A 49 -20.72 26.95 27.17
CA LEU A 49 -20.39 27.07 28.59
C LEU A 49 -20.23 25.68 29.18
N ALA A 50 -19.07 25.38 29.75
CA ALA A 50 -18.72 24.06 30.26
C ALA A 50 -17.85 24.15 31.52
N ALA A 51 -17.81 23.09 32.33
CA ALA A 51 -17.06 23.09 33.58
C ALA A 51 -15.55 23.04 33.34
N ASP A 52 -14.80 23.93 34.01
CA ASP A 52 -13.33 23.92 34.06
C ASP A 52 -12.80 23.40 35.42
N SER A 53 -13.62 23.48 36.46
CA SER A 53 -13.39 22.83 37.75
C SER A 53 -14.70 22.57 38.48
N ASP A 54 -14.64 22.05 39.72
CA ASP A 54 -15.78 21.95 40.63
C ASP A 54 -16.45 23.30 40.96
N ARG A 55 -15.74 24.42 40.76
CA ARG A 55 -16.18 25.78 41.17
C ARG A 55 -16.26 26.78 40.04
N THR A 56 -15.66 26.49 38.89
CA THR A 56 -15.52 27.44 37.78
C THR A 56 -15.96 26.84 36.45
N LEU A 57 -16.53 27.69 35.62
CA LEU A 57 -16.93 27.44 34.25
C LEU A 57 -16.01 28.18 33.28
N CYS A 58 -15.92 27.65 32.08
CA CYS A 58 -15.26 28.25 30.93
C CYS A 58 -16.28 28.38 29.81
N ALA A 59 -16.30 29.53 29.15
CA ALA A 59 -17.14 29.76 27.99
C ALA A 59 -16.29 30.02 26.75
N THR A 60 -16.84 29.63 25.59
CA THR A 60 -16.32 30.04 24.29
C THR A 60 -17.38 30.89 23.59
N LEU A 61 -16.94 31.87 22.81
CA LEU A 61 -17.82 32.84 22.17
C LEU A 61 -17.28 33.21 20.79
N THR A 62 -18.13 33.12 19.77
CA THR A 62 -17.90 33.76 18.47
C THR A 62 -18.56 35.14 18.50
N THR A 63 -17.83 36.21 18.16
CA THR A 63 -18.41 37.56 18.01
C THR A 63 -17.50 38.46 17.16
N TYR A 64 -18.06 39.52 16.58
CA TYR A 64 -17.32 40.50 15.78
C TYR A 64 -16.50 41.46 16.65
N GLU A 65 -17.02 41.80 17.83
CA GLU A 65 -16.39 42.76 18.73
C GLU A 65 -15.67 42.08 19.88
N ARG A 66 -14.80 42.82 20.58
CA ARG A 66 -14.18 42.29 21.80
C ARG A 66 -15.21 42.24 22.91
N PRO A 67 -15.52 41.06 23.47
CA PRO A 67 -16.48 40.97 24.55
C PRO A 67 -15.92 41.63 25.82
N THR A 68 -16.77 42.41 26.48
CA THR A 68 -16.44 43.09 27.74
C THR A 68 -17.38 42.60 28.85
N PRO A 69 -16.89 41.82 29.83
CA PRO A 69 -17.71 41.28 30.91
C PRO A 69 -18.27 42.32 31.90
N GLY A 70 -18.15 43.63 31.63
CA GLY A 70 -18.62 44.70 32.52
C GLY A 70 -18.08 44.55 33.95
N ASN A 71 -18.98 44.33 34.91
CA ASN A 71 -18.67 44.20 36.35
C ASN A 71 -18.15 42.81 36.75
N TYR A 72 -18.20 41.82 35.86
CA TYR A 72 -17.72 40.47 36.16
C TYR A 72 -16.19 40.41 36.10
N ARG A 73 -15.59 39.62 36.99
CA ARG A 73 -14.13 39.38 37.02
C ARG A 73 -13.68 38.28 36.05
N TRP A 74 -14.43 38.05 34.98
CA TRP A 74 -14.13 37.01 34.01
C TRP A 74 -12.91 37.39 33.17
N ARG A 75 -12.05 36.42 32.89
CA ARG A 75 -10.85 36.62 32.08
C ARG A 75 -11.18 36.33 30.62
N VAL A 76 -10.85 37.25 29.73
CA VAL A 76 -11.10 37.13 28.29
C VAL A 76 -9.78 37.02 27.53
N ASP A 77 -9.62 35.99 26.70
CA ASP A 77 -8.48 35.82 25.79
C ASP A 77 -8.89 35.29 24.41
N GLN A 78 -7.98 35.40 23.44
CA GLN A 78 -8.14 34.87 22.07
C GLN A 78 -7.15 33.76 21.75
N ASP A 79 -6.24 33.39 22.67
CA ASP A 79 -5.14 32.49 22.33
C ASP A 79 -5.53 31.03 22.56
N PHE A 80 -6.49 30.77 23.46
CA PHE A 80 -6.97 29.43 23.81
C PHE A 80 -5.85 28.49 24.30
N ILE A 81 -4.77 29.04 24.86
CA ILE A 81 -3.66 28.24 25.42
C ILE A 81 -4.14 27.44 26.64
N GLY A 82 -3.83 26.15 26.68
CA GLY A 82 -4.30 25.19 27.67
C GLY A 82 -5.59 24.49 27.28
N PHE A 83 -6.14 23.72 28.22
CA PHE A 83 -7.40 22.99 28.04
C PHE A 83 -8.59 23.97 28.08
N THR A 84 -9.47 23.85 27.09
CA THR A 84 -10.70 24.64 26.98
C THR A 84 -11.88 23.70 26.75
N PRO A 85 -12.70 23.47 27.78
CA PRO A 85 -13.94 22.71 27.66
C PRO A 85 -14.91 23.41 26.70
N LEU A 86 -15.44 22.67 25.74
CA LEU A 86 -16.39 23.17 24.74
C LEU A 86 -17.82 22.75 25.07
N CYS A 87 -17.99 21.53 25.57
CA CYS A 87 -19.29 20.98 25.98
C CYS A 87 -19.02 19.97 27.09
N ASP A 88 -19.76 20.04 28.21
CA ASP A 88 -19.64 19.11 29.35
C ASP A 88 -21.04 18.66 29.82
N PRO A 89 -21.58 17.55 29.30
CA PRO A 89 -22.87 17.03 29.74
C PRO A 89 -22.75 16.38 31.12
N ASP A 90 -23.78 16.54 31.97
CA ASP A 90 -23.77 16.05 33.36
C ASP A 90 -23.51 14.53 33.48
N ASP A 91 -23.91 13.74 32.47
CA ASP A 91 -23.71 12.29 32.43
C ASP A 91 -22.57 11.83 31.51
N ALA A 92 -21.62 12.73 31.20
CA ALA A 92 -20.48 12.47 30.34
C ALA A 92 -19.71 11.20 30.71
N ARG A 93 -19.53 10.33 29.71
CA ARG A 93 -18.85 9.02 29.84
C ARG A 93 -17.46 8.99 29.22
N VAL A 94 -17.12 9.94 28.36
CA VAL A 94 -15.85 10.01 27.65
C VAL A 94 -15.42 11.46 27.49
N ASP A 95 -14.12 11.72 27.56
CA ASP A 95 -13.52 13.00 27.23
C ASP A 95 -12.89 12.91 25.84
N ILE A 96 -13.36 13.73 24.91
CA ILE A 96 -12.82 13.86 23.54
C ILE A 96 -11.99 15.14 23.47
N ILE A 97 -10.68 14.98 23.27
CA ILE A 97 -9.72 16.08 23.31
C ILE A 97 -9.16 16.34 21.91
N ALA A 98 -9.41 17.54 21.38
CA ALA A 98 -8.88 17.98 20.11
C ALA A 98 -7.54 18.72 20.27
N LEU A 99 -6.54 18.31 19.48
CA LEU A 99 -5.22 18.94 19.40
C LEU A 99 -4.99 19.48 17.99
N THR A 100 -4.63 20.76 17.90
CA THR A 100 -4.39 21.42 16.61
C THR A 100 -2.98 21.17 16.08
N GLY A 101 -2.76 21.54 14.81
CA GLY A 101 -1.48 21.43 14.13
C GLY A 101 -0.55 22.61 14.41
N LEU A 102 0.61 22.59 13.77
CA LEU A 102 1.58 23.68 13.80
C LEU A 102 0.95 24.99 13.30
N GLY A 103 1.04 26.07 14.10
CA GLY A 103 0.45 27.37 13.77
C GLY A 103 -1.08 27.40 13.75
N GLY A 104 -1.76 26.34 14.22
CA GLY A 104 -3.21 26.23 14.22
C GLY A 104 -3.85 26.79 15.50
N HIS A 105 -4.84 27.67 15.34
CA HIS A 105 -5.65 28.18 16.45
C HIS A 105 -6.56 27.09 17.03
N ALA A 106 -6.53 26.87 18.35
CA ALA A 106 -7.17 25.73 19.04
C ALA A 106 -8.66 25.51 18.67
N LEU A 107 -9.41 26.60 18.52
CA LEU A 107 -10.82 26.55 18.09
C LEU A 107 -10.98 26.79 16.57
N GLY A 108 -10.02 27.50 15.97
CA GLY A 108 -10.12 28.03 14.61
C GLY A 108 -9.79 26.98 13.56
N SER A 109 -8.99 25.97 13.91
CA SER A 109 -8.71 24.82 13.05
C SER A 109 -9.95 23.97 12.73
N PHE A 110 -11.04 24.12 13.50
CA PHE A 110 -12.29 23.38 13.34
C PHE A 110 -13.45 24.27 12.85
N ARG A 111 -13.11 25.43 12.28
CA ARG A 111 -14.06 26.44 11.80
C ARG A 111 -14.59 26.10 10.41
N SER A 112 -15.86 26.39 10.16
CA SER A 112 -16.51 26.36 8.85
C SER A 112 -15.92 27.37 7.85
N THR A 113 -16.21 27.17 6.56
CA THR A 113 -15.76 28.08 5.49
C THR A 113 -16.39 29.48 5.55
N ASP A 114 -17.65 29.57 5.97
CA ASP A 114 -18.36 30.85 6.21
C ASP A 114 -17.81 31.61 7.43
N GLY A 115 -17.03 30.89 8.24
CA GLY A 115 -16.35 31.40 9.40
C GLY A 115 -17.23 31.60 10.64
N LYS A 116 -18.48 31.17 10.67
CA LYS A 116 -19.36 31.48 11.81
C LYS A 116 -19.44 30.34 12.83
N THR A 117 -19.32 29.10 12.37
CA THR A 117 -19.52 27.90 13.19
C THR A 117 -18.22 27.14 13.40
N VAL A 118 -18.18 26.38 14.50
CA VAL A 118 -17.09 25.49 14.88
C VAL A 118 -17.73 24.14 15.21
N TRP A 119 -17.52 23.14 14.37
CA TRP A 119 -18.30 21.90 14.46
C TRP A 119 -18.12 21.17 15.78
N LEU A 120 -16.91 21.20 16.35
CA LEU A 120 -16.59 20.58 17.63
C LEU A 120 -17.37 21.19 18.80
N ARG A 121 -17.72 22.47 18.70
CA ARG A 121 -18.49 23.21 19.71
C ARG A 121 -19.99 23.16 19.42
N ASP A 122 -20.35 23.47 18.18
CA ASP A 122 -21.74 23.76 17.81
C ASP A 122 -22.57 22.51 17.49
N PHE A 123 -21.95 21.41 17.02
CA PHE A 123 -22.69 20.26 16.46
C PHE A 123 -22.32 18.91 17.08
N ALA A 124 -21.05 18.71 17.48
CA ALA A 124 -20.56 17.38 17.88
C ALA A 124 -21.30 16.74 19.08
N HIS A 125 -21.94 17.57 19.92
CA HIS A 125 -22.75 17.11 21.05
C HIS A 125 -24.10 16.51 20.63
N GLU A 126 -24.60 16.79 19.43
CA GLU A 126 -25.83 16.19 18.91
C GLU A 126 -25.61 14.71 18.54
N ASP A 127 -24.47 14.42 17.90
CA ASP A 127 -24.09 13.06 17.51
C ASP A 127 -23.58 12.23 18.70
N LEU A 128 -22.86 12.87 19.63
CA LEU A 128 -22.24 12.24 20.79
C LEU A 128 -22.68 12.91 22.10
N PRO A 129 -23.95 12.77 22.51
CA PRO A 129 -24.54 13.54 23.62
C PRO A 129 -23.95 13.24 24.99
N ARG A 130 -23.20 12.14 25.13
CA ARG A 130 -22.56 11.72 26.38
C ARG A 130 -21.04 11.92 26.37
N ALA A 131 -20.53 12.67 25.41
CA ALA A 131 -19.12 13.01 25.30
C ALA A 131 -18.89 14.45 25.77
N ARG A 132 -17.82 14.64 26.56
CA ARG A 132 -17.30 15.97 26.87
C ARG A 132 -16.26 16.34 25.82
N PHE A 133 -16.46 17.45 25.13
CA PHE A 133 -15.53 17.95 24.12
C PHE A 133 -14.62 19.01 24.69
N ILE A 134 -13.31 18.88 24.42
CA ILE A 134 -12.27 19.78 24.93
C ILE A 134 -11.32 20.09 23.77
N THR A 135 -10.88 21.34 23.64
CA THR A 135 -9.74 21.68 22.78
C THR A 135 -8.52 22.03 23.63
N TYR A 136 -7.33 21.68 23.16
CA TYR A 136 -6.08 22.04 23.78
C TYR A 136 -5.25 22.92 22.83
N GLY A 137 -5.01 24.17 23.24
CA GLY A 137 -4.11 25.08 22.54
C GLY A 137 -2.73 25.11 23.19
N TYR A 138 -1.68 25.21 22.37
CA TYR A 138 -0.32 25.40 22.83
C TYR A 138 0.39 26.41 21.94
N LYS A 139 1.34 27.15 22.53
CA LYS A 139 2.15 28.08 21.74
C LYS A 139 3.04 27.26 20.84
N THR A 140 3.04 27.56 19.55
CA THR A 140 3.96 26.93 18.59
C THR A 140 5.23 27.73 18.37
N ASP A 141 5.32 28.93 18.95
CA ASP A 141 6.45 29.87 18.82
C ASP A 141 7.58 29.64 19.85
N VAL A 142 7.62 28.49 20.55
CA VAL A 142 8.51 28.18 21.70
C VAL A 142 9.97 27.93 21.28
N ALA A 143 10.43 28.60 20.25
CA ALA A 143 11.53 28.12 19.44
C ALA A 143 12.86 28.86 19.73
N GLU A 144 13.09 29.12 21.01
CA GLU A 144 14.41 29.50 21.53
C GLU A 144 15.20 28.29 22.08
N SER A 145 14.59 27.09 22.13
CA SER A 145 15.22 25.83 22.54
C SER A 145 15.51 24.90 21.36
N ASN A 146 16.46 23.96 21.52
CA ASN A 146 16.82 22.99 20.48
C ASN A 146 15.60 22.11 20.15
N SER A 147 15.35 21.86 18.88
CA SER A 147 14.07 21.37 18.33
C SER A 147 13.53 20.04 18.85
N ASN A 148 14.39 19.06 19.12
CA ASN A 148 13.99 17.81 19.82
C ASN A 148 13.54 18.06 21.27
N GLN A 149 14.02 19.13 21.91
CA GLN A 149 13.54 19.55 23.23
C GLN A 149 12.18 20.23 23.10
N GLY A 150 11.91 20.96 22.01
CA GLY A 150 10.63 21.65 21.79
C GLY A 150 9.42 20.71 21.69
N ILE A 151 9.47 19.65 20.87
CA ILE A 151 8.34 18.68 20.80
C ILE A 151 8.15 17.96 22.14
N ARG A 152 9.25 17.58 22.80
CA ARG A 152 9.19 16.93 24.12
C ARG A 152 8.64 17.85 25.20
N GLU A 153 9.00 19.12 25.19
CA GLU A 153 8.50 20.13 26.11
C GLU A 153 7.01 20.38 25.91
N LEU A 154 6.55 20.44 24.65
CA LEU A 154 5.12 20.48 24.33
C LEU A 154 4.39 19.23 24.83
N ALA A 155 4.98 18.04 24.66
CA ALA A 155 4.42 16.78 25.14
C ALA A 155 4.34 16.72 26.67
N HIS A 156 5.38 17.19 27.38
CA HIS A 156 5.37 17.35 28.83
C HIS A 156 4.30 18.32 29.30
N THR A 157 4.21 19.49 28.67
CA THR A 157 3.23 20.53 29.01
C THR A 157 1.79 20.04 28.78
N LEU A 158 1.57 19.30 27.70
CA LEU A 158 0.29 18.63 27.41
C LEU A 158 -0.04 17.61 28.51
N LEU A 159 0.91 16.72 28.84
CA LEU A 159 0.70 15.64 29.79
C LEU A 159 0.44 16.16 31.21
N ASP A 160 1.27 17.08 31.70
CA ASP A 160 1.11 17.69 33.02
C ASP A 160 -0.17 18.52 33.10
N GLY A 161 -0.48 19.26 32.04
CA GLY A 161 -1.72 20.01 31.92
C GLY A 161 -2.95 19.11 31.95
N LEU A 162 -2.91 17.96 31.26
CA LEU A 162 -4.03 17.02 31.21
C LEU A 162 -4.26 16.36 32.56
N ALA A 163 -3.21 15.89 33.22
CA ALA A 163 -3.31 15.31 34.56
C ALA A 163 -3.88 16.33 35.56
N SER A 164 -3.40 17.57 35.54
CA SER A 164 -3.93 18.67 36.36
C SER A 164 -5.40 18.99 36.05
N PHE A 165 -5.77 19.06 34.76
CA PHE A 165 -7.15 19.31 34.33
C PHE A 165 -8.10 18.20 34.81
N ARG A 166 -7.73 16.94 34.65
CA ARG A 166 -8.52 15.79 35.12
C ARG A 166 -8.61 15.73 36.64
N ARG A 167 -7.57 16.17 37.36
CA ARG A 167 -7.61 16.30 38.83
C ARG A 167 -8.63 17.34 39.28
N ARG A 168 -8.62 18.52 38.67
CA ARG A 168 -9.54 19.63 39.01
C ARG A 168 -10.99 19.35 38.64
N THR A 169 -11.21 18.53 37.62
CA THR A 169 -12.56 18.15 37.15
C THR A 169 -13.04 16.80 37.66
N LEU A 170 -12.23 16.11 38.49
CA LEU A 170 -12.52 14.79 39.05
C LEU A 170 -12.81 13.71 37.98
N THR A 171 -12.13 13.77 36.84
CA THR A 171 -12.36 12.86 35.70
C THR A 171 -11.22 11.88 35.44
N GLN A 172 -10.38 11.58 36.44
CA GLN A 172 -9.19 10.72 36.29
C GLN A 172 -9.50 9.30 35.81
N GLN A 173 -10.72 8.80 36.01
CA GLN A 173 -11.14 7.45 35.59
C GLN A 173 -11.96 7.45 34.28
N ARG A 174 -12.24 8.63 33.71
CA ARG A 174 -13.04 8.75 32.48
C ARG A 174 -12.19 8.36 31.24
N PRO A 175 -12.68 7.50 30.33
CA PRO A 175 -11.99 7.21 29.09
C PRO A 175 -11.64 8.47 28.28
N LEU A 176 -10.48 8.47 27.63
CA LEU A 176 -9.99 9.52 26.75
C LEU A 176 -10.00 9.05 25.29
N CYS A 177 -10.50 9.90 24.41
CA CYS A 177 -10.27 9.81 22.97
C CYS A 177 -9.64 11.12 22.48
N PHE A 178 -8.73 11.03 21.53
CA PHE A 178 -8.04 12.19 20.98
C PHE A 178 -8.37 12.42 19.51
N VAL A 179 -8.57 13.68 19.12
CA VAL A 179 -8.69 14.11 17.72
C VAL A 179 -7.52 15.03 17.41
N CYS A 180 -6.51 14.51 16.73
CA CYS A 180 -5.24 15.18 16.53
C CYS A 180 -5.07 15.58 15.08
N HIS A 181 -4.82 16.86 14.84
CA HIS A 181 -4.50 17.37 13.51
C HIS A 181 -3.00 17.64 13.38
N SER A 182 -2.38 17.16 12.29
CA SER A 182 -0.99 17.45 11.93
C SER A 182 -0.02 17.25 13.11
N LEU A 183 0.78 18.26 13.47
CA LEU A 183 1.74 18.23 14.59
C LEU A 183 1.12 17.74 15.91
N GLY A 184 -0.15 18.04 16.18
CA GLY A 184 -0.81 17.64 17.42
C GLY A 184 -0.77 16.13 17.66
N GLY A 185 -0.78 15.33 16.59
CA GLY A 185 -0.65 13.88 16.69
C GLY A 185 0.75 13.43 17.08
N VAL A 186 1.79 14.11 16.59
CA VAL A 186 3.19 13.84 16.98
C VAL A 186 3.41 14.17 18.46
N VAL A 187 2.89 15.33 18.91
CA VAL A 187 2.97 15.74 20.33
C VAL A 187 2.23 14.77 21.24
N LEU A 188 1.03 14.32 20.84
CA LEU A 188 0.27 13.33 21.62
C LEU A 188 1.02 12.00 21.74
N LYS A 189 1.57 11.47 20.63
CA LYS A 189 2.33 10.21 20.68
C LYS A 189 3.49 10.30 21.66
N GLU A 190 4.26 11.38 21.62
CA GLU A 190 5.37 11.59 22.57
C GLU A 190 4.83 11.68 24.00
N ALA A 191 3.72 12.38 24.23
CA ALA A 191 3.10 12.50 25.56
C ALA A 191 2.63 11.15 26.11
N LEU A 192 2.06 10.28 25.28
CA LEU A 192 1.64 8.93 25.68
C LEU A 192 2.85 8.03 25.97
N VAL A 193 3.92 8.13 25.19
CA VAL A 193 5.19 7.45 25.48
C VAL A 193 5.76 7.92 26.82
N LEU A 194 5.79 9.22 27.08
CA LEU A 194 6.24 9.78 28.36
C LEU A 194 5.35 9.33 29.53
N SER A 195 4.04 9.30 29.33
CA SER A 195 3.05 8.80 30.28
C SER A 195 3.27 7.32 30.63
N SER A 196 3.58 6.49 29.63
CA SER A 196 3.88 5.07 29.85
C SER A 196 5.12 4.82 30.71
N LYS A 197 6.08 5.75 30.66
CA LYS A 197 7.33 5.71 31.43
C LYS A 197 7.16 6.28 32.85
N ALA A 198 6.02 6.89 33.19
CA ALA A 198 5.77 7.59 34.45
C ALA A 198 5.32 6.67 35.61
N SER A 199 5.97 5.52 35.80
CA SER A 199 5.54 4.46 36.74
C SER A 199 5.82 4.75 38.22
N GLU A 200 6.53 5.84 38.53
CA GLU A 200 6.88 6.23 39.89
C GLU A 200 5.65 6.67 40.72
N PRO A 201 5.55 6.35 42.03
CA PRO A 201 4.36 6.64 42.84
C PRO A 201 3.92 8.10 42.85
N HIS A 202 4.88 9.04 42.79
CA HIS A 202 4.63 10.49 42.78
C HIS A 202 4.22 11.05 41.40
N ARG A 203 4.29 10.22 40.35
CA ARG A 203 3.90 10.57 38.97
C ARG A 203 2.72 9.74 38.46
N ARG A 204 2.05 9.01 39.35
CA ARG A 204 0.96 8.08 39.01
C ARG A 204 -0.13 8.74 38.16
N GLU A 205 -0.50 9.97 38.46
CA GLU A 205 -1.52 10.69 37.67
C GLU A 205 -1.11 10.94 36.22
N LEU A 206 0.19 11.03 35.93
CA LEU A 206 0.68 11.10 34.56
C LEU A 206 0.54 9.75 33.87
N HIS A 207 0.78 8.64 34.58
CA HIS A 207 0.60 7.28 34.06
C HIS A 207 -0.88 6.94 33.81
N ASP A 208 -1.77 7.44 34.66
CA ASP A 208 -3.22 7.23 34.48
C ASP A 208 -3.74 7.81 33.16
N VAL A 209 -3.03 8.78 32.55
CA VAL A 209 -3.38 9.32 31.22
C VAL A 209 -3.29 8.23 30.14
N VAL A 210 -2.19 7.49 30.04
CA VAL A 210 -2.06 6.44 29.03
C VAL A 210 -3.04 5.31 29.29
N MET A 211 -3.28 4.96 30.56
CA MET A 211 -4.22 3.89 30.94
C MET A 211 -5.68 4.23 30.64
N ALA A 212 -6.05 5.51 30.72
CA ALA A 212 -7.37 5.99 30.37
C ALA A 212 -7.54 6.24 28.87
N THR A 213 -6.47 6.22 28.07
CA THR A 213 -6.53 6.49 26.63
C THR A 213 -7.03 5.27 25.89
N TYR A 214 -8.11 5.43 25.13
CA TYR A 214 -8.73 4.35 24.37
C TYR A 214 -8.58 4.55 22.86
N GLY A 215 -8.90 5.75 22.34
CA GLY A 215 -8.96 5.99 20.90
C GLY A 215 -8.17 7.21 20.42
N LEU A 216 -7.61 7.11 19.21
CA LEU A 216 -6.88 8.19 18.54
C LEU A 216 -7.40 8.38 17.11
N VAL A 217 -7.86 9.58 16.80
CA VAL A 217 -8.19 10.03 15.46
C VAL A 217 -7.09 10.96 14.97
N LEU A 218 -6.32 10.54 13.97
CA LEU A 218 -5.14 11.22 13.46
C LEU A 218 -5.44 11.84 12.09
N MET A 219 -5.61 13.15 12.02
CA MET A 219 -5.92 13.89 10.80
C MET A 219 -4.67 14.52 10.19
N GLY A 220 -4.16 13.94 9.10
CA GLY A 220 -3.01 14.47 8.37
C GLY A 220 -1.75 14.55 9.24
N VAL A 221 -1.52 13.56 10.11
CA VAL A 221 -0.37 13.55 11.04
C VAL A 221 0.89 13.10 10.31
N PRO A 222 1.98 13.88 10.28
CA PRO A 222 3.18 13.55 9.51
C PRO A 222 4.07 12.53 10.26
N ASN A 223 3.64 11.26 10.35
CA ASN A 223 4.37 10.24 11.13
C ASN A 223 5.77 9.95 10.56
N LEU A 224 5.96 10.10 9.24
CA LEU A 224 7.26 9.98 8.58
C LEU A 224 7.93 11.33 8.32
N GLY A 225 7.29 12.42 8.71
CA GLY A 225 7.75 13.78 8.44
C GLY A 225 7.13 14.42 7.20
N LEU A 226 7.54 15.67 6.97
CA LEU A 226 7.08 16.59 5.94
C LEU A 226 8.10 16.65 4.79
N ARG A 227 7.64 16.56 3.55
CA ARG A 227 8.50 16.45 2.35
C ARG A 227 8.89 17.77 1.68
N HIS A 228 8.66 18.93 2.30
CA HIS A 228 8.67 20.19 1.56
C HIS A 228 9.71 21.24 1.96
N ASP A 229 10.61 21.56 1.02
CA ASP A 229 11.63 22.62 1.15
C ASP A 229 11.07 24.05 1.25
N GLN A 230 9.86 24.31 0.74
CA GLN A 230 9.27 25.65 0.79
C GLN A 230 8.95 26.10 2.21
N LEU A 231 8.61 25.18 3.11
CA LEU A 231 8.39 25.49 4.53
C LEU A 231 9.69 26.01 5.17
N MET A 232 10.85 25.46 4.79
CA MET A 232 12.16 25.92 5.28
C MET A 232 12.50 27.32 4.81
N THR A 233 12.17 27.67 3.56
CA THR A 233 12.37 29.04 3.05
C THR A 233 11.55 30.06 3.85
N VAL A 234 10.39 29.64 4.39
CA VAL A 234 9.52 30.47 5.24
C VAL A 234 10.03 30.60 6.68
N VAL A 235 10.63 29.53 7.23
CA VAL A 235 11.15 29.53 8.62
C VAL A 235 12.64 29.85 8.73
N LYS A 236 13.35 30.05 7.63
CA LYS A 236 14.79 30.36 7.62
C LYS A 236 15.11 31.62 8.44
N GLY A 237 15.96 31.48 9.46
CA GLY A 237 16.35 32.54 10.38
C GLY A 237 15.32 32.86 11.46
N ARG A 238 14.25 32.06 11.59
CA ARG A 238 13.25 32.19 12.65
C ARG A 238 13.52 31.21 13.77
N SER A 239 12.96 31.52 14.94
CA SER A 239 13.01 30.65 16.12
C SER A 239 12.58 29.22 15.75
N ASN A 240 11.48 29.06 14.99
CA ASN A 240 10.91 27.75 14.63
C ASN A 240 11.67 26.96 13.54
N GLU A 241 12.80 27.43 13.02
CA GLU A 241 13.56 26.77 11.94
C GLU A 241 13.99 25.34 12.32
N ALA A 242 14.59 25.19 13.51
CA ALA A 242 15.08 23.90 13.99
C ALA A 242 13.92 22.92 14.18
N PHE A 243 12.77 23.41 14.67
CA PHE A 243 11.57 22.63 14.93
C PHE A 243 10.99 22.00 13.66
N ILE A 244 11.00 22.75 12.55
CA ILE A 244 10.60 22.22 11.24
C ILE A 244 11.60 21.20 10.70
N ARG A 245 12.90 21.40 10.95
CA ARG A 245 13.94 20.47 10.49
C ARG A 245 13.77 19.07 11.06
N ASP A 246 13.38 18.94 12.33
CA ASP A 246 13.18 17.62 12.96
C ASP A 246 11.88 16.93 12.51
N LEU A 247 10.95 17.69 11.91
CA LEU A 247 9.75 17.16 11.27
C LEU A 247 9.95 16.90 9.77
N ARG A 248 11.13 17.16 9.20
CA ARG A 248 11.41 16.90 7.78
C ARG A 248 11.90 15.48 7.56
N VAL A 249 11.62 15.00 6.35
CA VAL A 249 12.42 13.92 5.78
C VAL A 249 13.74 14.47 5.24
N ASP A 250 14.78 13.64 5.27
CA ASP A 250 16.06 13.99 4.66
C ASP A 250 16.00 13.99 3.13
N SER A 251 17.13 14.28 2.48
CA SER A 251 17.24 14.32 1.01
C SER A 251 16.95 12.98 0.31
N THR A 252 16.93 11.87 1.06
CA THR A 252 16.59 10.53 0.56
C THR A 252 15.13 10.16 0.82
N GLY A 253 14.40 11.00 1.55
CA GLY A 253 12.99 10.79 1.88
C GLY A 253 12.76 9.99 3.17
N GLU A 254 13.82 9.78 3.97
CA GLU A 254 13.78 9.06 5.24
C GLU A 254 13.39 9.98 6.41
N PRO A 255 12.62 9.48 7.40
CA PRO A 255 12.23 10.26 8.58
C PRO A 255 13.43 10.66 9.44
N SER A 256 13.29 11.76 10.20
CA SER A 256 14.30 12.14 11.19
C SER A 256 14.50 11.07 12.27
N GLN A 257 15.68 11.03 12.88
CA GLN A 257 15.99 10.09 13.97
C GLN A 257 14.96 10.17 15.11
N PHE A 258 14.46 11.37 15.42
CA PHE A 258 13.40 11.58 16.41
C PHE A 258 12.10 10.90 15.99
N LEU A 259 11.61 11.15 14.78
CA LEU A 259 10.35 10.56 14.29
C LEU A 259 10.43 9.04 14.19
N SER A 260 11.58 8.51 13.76
CA SER A 260 11.84 7.06 13.72
C SER A 260 11.81 6.45 15.12
N SER A 261 12.46 7.09 16.10
CA SER A 261 12.47 6.63 17.49
C SER A 261 11.08 6.70 18.12
N LEU A 262 10.37 7.82 17.96
CA LEU A 262 9.02 8.01 18.47
C LEU A 262 8.05 6.99 17.85
N THR A 263 8.16 6.73 16.55
CA THR A 263 7.33 5.72 15.87
C THR A 263 7.56 4.32 16.44
N ALA A 264 8.82 3.96 16.71
CA ALA A 264 9.16 2.68 17.33
C ALA A 264 8.65 2.57 18.78
N GLU A 265 8.89 3.60 19.61
CA GLU A 265 8.45 3.62 21.02
C GLU A 265 6.93 3.63 21.15
N PHE A 266 6.23 4.41 20.33
CA PHE A 266 4.77 4.45 20.32
C PHE A 266 4.17 3.12 19.83
N SER A 267 4.74 2.51 18.79
CA SER A 267 4.33 1.18 18.32
C SER A 267 4.54 0.12 19.39
N TYR A 268 5.64 0.20 20.14
CA TYR A 268 5.88 -0.67 21.29
C TYR A 268 4.81 -0.47 22.36
N LEU A 269 4.52 0.78 22.73
CA LEU A 269 3.49 1.11 23.72
C LEU A 269 2.11 0.55 23.34
N ASP A 270 1.64 0.85 22.13
CA ASP A 270 0.33 0.41 21.65
C ASP A 270 0.17 -1.11 21.68
N LYS A 271 1.20 -1.85 21.23
CA LYS A 271 1.22 -3.32 21.26
C LYS A 271 1.13 -3.92 22.67
N HIS A 272 1.59 -3.20 23.69
CA HIS A 272 1.66 -3.69 25.06
C HIS A 272 0.56 -3.09 25.96
N CYS A 273 -0.25 -2.16 25.44
CA CYS A 273 -1.43 -1.67 26.13
C CYS A 273 -2.56 -2.71 26.04
N GLN A 274 -3.36 -2.85 27.11
CA GLN A 274 -4.53 -3.72 27.12
C GLN A 274 -5.77 -2.96 27.60
N PRO A 275 -6.78 -2.74 26.72
CA PRO A 275 -6.76 -3.02 25.28
C PRO A 275 -5.76 -2.13 24.52
N PRO A 276 -5.31 -2.54 23.31
CA PRO A 276 -4.55 -1.65 22.42
C PRO A 276 -5.40 -0.44 22.03
N PHE A 277 -4.75 0.65 21.60
CA PHE A 277 -5.49 1.83 21.20
C PHE A 277 -6.28 1.59 19.92
N GLU A 278 -7.46 2.18 19.83
CA GLU A 278 -8.23 2.24 18.59
C GLU A 278 -7.77 3.44 17.77
N ILE A 279 -6.90 3.21 16.79
CA ILE A 279 -6.26 4.28 15.99
C ILE A 279 -6.87 4.35 14.59
N ILE A 280 -7.34 5.54 14.23
CA ILE A 280 -7.93 5.86 12.94
C ILE A 280 -7.11 6.99 12.31
N SER A 281 -6.55 6.78 11.13
CA SER A 281 -5.79 7.79 10.40
C SER A 281 -6.57 8.31 9.19
N TYR A 282 -6.59 9.64 9.05
CA TYR A 282 -7.09 10.34 7.87
C TYR A 282 -5.93 11.03 7.15
N TYR A 283 -5.96 11.01 5.82
CA TYR A 283 -4.97 11.64 4.97
C TYR A 283 -5.61 12.62 4.00
N GLU A 284 -4.82 13.59 3.52
CA GLU A 284 -5.29 14.57 2.55
C GLU A 284 -5.42 13.90 1.17
N THR A 285 -6.53 14.19 0.47
CA THR A 285 -6.77 13.75 -0.91
C THR A 285 -6.70 14.89 -1.92
N LEU A 286 -6.67 16.14 -1.44
CA LEU A 286 -6.65 17.35 -2.23
C LEU A 286 -5.41 18.18 -1.91
N GLU A 287 -4.79 18.73 -2.94
CA GLU A 287 -3.64 19.62 -2.78
C GLU A 287 -4.07 20.99 -2.21
N SER A 288 -3.34 21.46 -1.20
CA SER A 288 -3.53 22.76 -0.56
C SER A 288 -2.45 23.75 -0.97
N PRO A 289 -2.78 25.04 -1.19
CA PRO A 289 -1.77 26.05 -1.56
C PRO A 289 -0.73 26.24 -0.45
N THR A 290 0.54 26.34 -0.81
CA THR A 290 1.62 26.56 0.16
C THR A 290 1.72 28.03 0.58
N LEU A 291 2.38 28.26 1.72
CA LEU A 291 2.78 29.60 2.16
C LEU A 291 3.80 30.20 1.19
N ARG A 292 3.48 31.38 0.65
CA ARG A 292 4.40 32.21 -0.12
C ARG A 292 4.67 33.50 0.64
N ALA A 293 5.96 33.85 0.76
CA ALA A 293 6.37 35.13 1.35
C ALA A 293 5.97 36.27 0.41
N LEU A 294 5.27 37.25 0.97
CA LEU A 294 5.09 38.56 0.40
C LEU A 294 6.17 39.50 0.97
N GLY A 295 6.61 40.47 0.18
CA GLY A 295 7.63 41.43 0.64
C GLY A 295 7.26 42.07 1.99
N GLY A 296 8.26 42.35 2.83
CA GLY A 296 8.05 42.96 4.14
C GLY A 296 7.68 42.00 5.28
N GLY A 297 7.82 40.68 5.09
CA GLY A 297 7.63 39.68 6.16
C GLY A 297 6.18 39.21 6.35
N SER A 298 5.29 39.54 5.42
CA SER A 298 3.92 39.02 5.34
C SER A 298 3.88 37.73 4.51
N PHE A 299 2.89 36.86 4.73
CA PHE A 299 2.75 35.58 4.01
C PHE A 299 1.31 35.36 3.58
N GLU A 300 1.12 34.75 2.42
CA GLU A 300 -0.18 34.33 1.92
C GLU A 300 -0.14 32.87 1.45
N MET A 301 -1.27 32.18 1.58
CA MET A 301 -1.49 30.83 1.06
C MET A 301 -1.76 30.86 -0.45
N THR A 302 -0.81 31.42 -1.22
CA THR A 302 -0.88 31.61 -2.68
C THR A 302 0.25 30.90 -3.42
N GLY A 303 1.05 30.09 -2.70
CA GLY A 303 2.08 29.25 -3.28
C GLY A 303 1.51 28.06 -4.07
N PRO A 304 2.39 27.27 -4.72
CA PRO A 304 2.01 26.05 -5.42
C PRO A 304 1.17 25.13 -4.53
N LYS A 305 0.16 24.48 -5.11
CA LYS A 305 -0.64 23.51 -4.39
C LYS A 305 0.14 22.21 -4.22
N VAL A 306 0.09 21.63 -3.03
CA VAL A 306 0.75 20.36 -2.70
C VAL A 306 -0.07 19.58 -1.68
N LEU A 307 0.11 18.26 -1.64
CA LEU A 307 -0.29 17.44 -0.49
C LEU A 307 0.73 17.63 0.63
N MET A 308 0.32 18.23 1.76
CA MET A 308 1.23 18.57 2.85
C MET A 308 1.69 17.32 3.60
N VAL A 309 0.77 16.39 3.81
CA VAL A 309 1.03 15.07 4.38
C VAL A 309 0.46 14.02 3.44
N ASN A 310 1.34 13.23 2.83
CA ASN A 310 0.91 12.16 1.92
C ASN A 310 0.34 10.96 2.69
N LYS A 311 -0.41 10.12 1.98
CA LYS A 311 -1.04 8.88 2.48
C LYS A 311 -0.08 8.04 3.33
N THR A 312 1.11 7.76 2.80
CA THR A 312 2.13 6.96 3.47
C THR A 312 2.59 7.54 4.81
N SER A 313 2.77 8.87 4.91
CA SER A 313 3.18 9.54 6.16
C SER A 313 2.02 9.57 7.17
N ALA A 314 0.78 9.72 6.71
CA ALA A 314 -0.40 9.71 7.57
C ALA A 314 -0.70 8.32 8.17
N GLU A 315 -0.45 7.24 7.42
CA GLU A 315 -0.79 5.87 7.83
C GLU A 315 0.30 5.17 8.65
N ARG A 316 1.57 5.56 8.47
CA ARG A 316 2.70 4.82 9.07
C ARG A 316 2.95 5.24 10.52
N ILE A 317 2.07 4.78 11.42
CA ILE A 317 2.12 4.99 12.88
C ILE A 317 3.02 3.96 13.63
N GLY A 318 3.70 3.09 12.88
CA GLY A 318 4.52 1.98 13.40
C GLY A 318 3.87 0.59 13.24
N HIS A 319 2.67 0.56 12.69
CA HIS A 319 1.91 -0.51 12.03
C HIS A 319 0.92 0.18 11.06
N LEU A 320 0.22 -0.55 10.17
CA LEU A 320 -0.82 0.06 9.30
C LEU A 320 -2.03 0.44 10.17
N ALA A 321 -2.40 1.73 10.21
CA ALA A 321 -3.64 2.19 10.83
C ALA A 321 -4.86 1.60 10.10
N ARG A 322 -6.01 1.44 10.78
CA ARG A 322 -7.24 0.98 10.12
C ARG A 322 -7.81 2.12 9.25
N ASP A 323 -7.85 1.93 7.93
CA ASP A 323 -8.45 2.90 6.99
C ASP A 323 -9.99 2.85 7.01
N ILE A 324 -10.65 4.00 7.20
CA ILE A 324 -12.12 4.11 7.11
C ILE A 324 -12.64 4.15 5.66
N GLU A 325 -11.79 4.43 4.66
CA GLU A 325 -12.17 4.18 3.25
C GLU A 325 -12.42 2.68 2.97
N HIS A 326 -12.05 1.80 3.92
CA HIS A 326 -12.37 0.38 3.95
C HIS A 326 -13.25 -0.05 5.12
N LEU A 327 -13.89 0.88 5.84
CA LEU A 327 -15.15 0.57 6.53
C LEU A 327 -16.21 0.47 5.43
N PRO A 328 -16.69 -0.74 5.08
CA PRO A 328 -17.45 -0.93 3.87
C PRO A 328 -18.79 -0.19 3.99
N SER A 329 -18.91 0.93 3.28
CA SER A 329 -20.23 1.42 2.88
C SER A 329 -20.74 0.46 1.79
N HIS A 330 -21.61 -0.47 2.20
CA HIS A 330 -22.42 -1.34 1.36
C HIS A 330 -21.67 -2.27 0.36
N SER A 331 -20.92 -3.27 0.85
CA SER A 331 -20.94 -4.67 0.33
C SER A 331 -20.07 -5.61 1.18
N ASP A 332 -20.72 -6.48 1.96
CA ASP A 332 -20.16 -7.25 3.09
C ASP A 332 -19.30 -8.49 2.71
N ILE A 333 -18.20 -8.38 1.94
CA ILE A 333 -17.28 -9.54 1.70
C ILE A 333 -15.82 -9.10 1.50
N ALA A 334 -14.88 -9.58 2.33
CA ALA A 334 -13.43 -9.46 2.10
C ALA A 334 -12.94 -10.48 1.06
N VAL A 335 -12.24 -10.05 0.00
CA VAL A 335 -11.75 -10.95 -1.05
C VAL A 335 -10.24 -11.19 -0.90
N LEU A 336 -9.86 -12.44 -0.69
CA LEU A 336 -8.47 -12.88 -0.60
C LEU A 336 -8.08 -13.52 -1.93
N TRP A 337 -7.29 -12.83 -2.73
CA TRP A 337 -6.75 -13.41 -3.97
C TRP A 337 -5.34 -13.96 -3.73
N ILE A 338 -5.21 -15.29 -3.72
CA ILE A 338 -3.95 -15.98 -3.41
C ILE A 338 -3.52 -16.78 -4.64
N HIS A 339 -2.32 -16.50 -5.15
CA HIS A 339 -1.73 -17.28 -6.22
C HIS A 339 -1.22 -18.61 -5.67
N ALA A 340 -1.85 -19.70 -6.09
CA ALA A 340 -1.58 -21.07 -5.66
C ALA A 340 -0.78 -21.88 -6.71
N SER A 341 -0.07 -21.21 -7.62
CA SER A 341 0.80 -21.86 -8.62
C SER A 341 2.01 -22.57 -8.01
N SER A 342 2.43 -22.17 -6.82
CA SER A 342 3.45 -22.85 -6.03
C SER A 342 3.29 -22.55 -4.53
N ALA A 343 3.91 -23.37 -3.68
CA ALA A 343 3.96 -23.14 -2.23
C ALA A 343 4.53 -21.75 -1.88
N ALA A 344 5.54 -21.30 -2.61
CA ALA A 344 6.19 -20.02 -2.38
C ALA A 344 5.27 -18.82 -2.65
N ARG A 345 4.49 -18.89 -3.74
CA ARG A 345 3.49 -17.85 -4.08
C ARG A 345 2.36 -17.82 -3.07
N TYR A 346 1.87 -19.00 -2.71
CA TYR A 346 0.83 -19.15 -1.69
C TYR A 346 1.26 -18.50 -0.36
N ASP A 347 2.47 -18.83 0.12
CA ASP A 347 3.00 -18.26 1.36
C ASP A 347 3.22 -16.75 1.29
N GLN A 348 3.74 -16.27 0.17
CA GLN A 348 3.98 -14.86 -0.04
C GLN A 348 2.67 -14.06 0.02
N ASP A 349 1.64 -14.50 -0.70
CA ASP A 349 0.36 -13.81 -0.77
C ASP A 349 -0.39 -13.90 0.57
N LEU A 350 -0.30 -15.04 1.26
CA LEU A 350 -0.88 -15.20 2.60
C LEU A 350 -0.20 -14.28 3.63
N LEU A 351 1.12 -14.13 3.54
CA LEU A 351 1.88 -13.18 4.35
C LEU A 351 1.54 -11.73 4.00
N GLN A 352 1.42 -11.40 2.72
CA GLN A 352 1.03 -10.06 2.28
C GLN A 352 -0.37 -9.72 2.80
N PHE A 353 -1.32 -10.65 2.70
CA PHE A 353 -2.65 -10.50 3.26
C PHE A 353 -2.63 -10.30 4.79
N ALA A 354 -1.82 -11.07 5.51
CA ALA A 354 -1.66 -10.90 6.95
C ALA A 354 -1.05 -9.53 7.33
N LEU A 355 -0.17 -8.98 6.48
CA LEU A 355 0.35 -7.62 6.64
C LEU A 355 -0.72 -6.57 6.36
N ASP A 356 -1.48 -6.72 5.27
CA ASP A 356 -2.50 -5.77 4.83
C ASP A 356 -3.65 -5.66 5.85
N LEU A 357 -4.01 -6.79 6.49
CA LEU A 357 -4.98 -6.81 7.58
C LEU A 357 -4.41 -6.47 8.95
N GLY A 358 -3.10 -6.24 9.08
CA GLY A 358 -2.47 -5.96 10.36
C GLY A 358 -2.55 -7.14 11.35
N ILE A 359 -2.61 -8.38 10.86
CA ILE A 359 -2.69 -9.59 11.68
C ILE A 359 -1.35 -9.87 12.38
N LEU A 360 -0.22 -9.51 11.77
CA LEU A 360 1.13 -9.72 12.33
C LEU A 360 1.47 -8.68 13.40
N ARG A 361 1.72 -9.16 14.63
CA ARG A 361 2.02 -8.34 15.82
C ARG A 361 3.52 -8.32 16.14
N SER A 362 4.25 -9.37 15.80
CA SER A 362 5.70 -9.53 16.03
C SER A 362 6.43 -10.21 14.86
N ASP A 363 7.77 -10.14 14.84
CA ASP A 363 8.54 -10.91 13.85
C ASP A 363 8.46 -12.43 14.08
N ALA A 364 8.20 -12.86 15.32
CA ALA A 364 7.96 -14.27 15.64
C ALA A 364 6.63 -14.79 15.05
N ASP A 365 5.66 -13.90 14.81
CA ASP A 365 4.36 -14.25 14.20
C ASP A 365 4.52 -14.71 12.75
N ARG A 366 5.60 -14.31 12.08
CA ARG A 366 5.89 -14.69 10.69
C ARG A 366 6.01 -16.21 10.51
N ALA A 367 6.48 -16.92 11.54
CA ALA A 367 6.54 -18.38 11.54
C ALA A 367 5.16 -19.05 11.57
N ASN A 368 4.11 -18.31 11.95
CA ASN A 368 2.76 -18.82 12.17
C ASN A 368 1.70 -18.12 11.30
N VAL A 369 2.10 -17.41 10.23
CA VAL A 369 1.19 -16.68 9.33
C VAL A 369 -0.05 -17.50 8.92
N PRO A 370 0.07 -18.77 8.48
CA PRO A 370 -1.12 -19.53 8.08
C PRO A 370 -2.14 -19.74 9.21
N GLN A 371 -1.66 -19.94 10.44
CA GLN A 371 -2.54 -20.11 11.61
C GLN A 371 -3.24 -18.79 11.94
N LEU A 372 -2.52 -17.67 11.88
CA LEU A 372 -3.09 -16.37 12.22
C LEU A 372 -4.16 -15.92 11.21
N VAL A 373 -3.92 -16.16 9.91
CA VAL A 373 -4.92 -15.91 8.87
C VAL A 373 -6.13 -16.82 9.06
N TYR A 374 -5.91 -18.10 9.37
CA TYR A 374 -6.99 -19.03 9.68
C TYR A 374 -7.84 -18.57 10.87
N ASP A 375 -7.22 -18.13 11.97
CA ASP A 375 -7.92 -17.63 13.16
C ASP A 375 -8.72 -16.36 12.84
N TRP A 376 -8.17 -15.49 11.99
CA TRP A 376 -8.87 -14.30 11.50
C TRP A 376 -10.11 -14.66 10.67
N LEU A 377 -9.98 -15.59 9.72
CA LEU A 377 -11.08 -16.02 8.85
C LEU A 377 -12.20 -16.74 9.59
N ARG A 378 -11.89 -17.40 10.72
CA ARG A 378 -12.91 -18.06 11.57
C ARG A 378 -13.65 -17.11 12.50
N ASN A 379 -13.11 -15.93 12.76
CA ASN A 379 -13.74 -14.98 13.67
C ASN A 379 -14.88 -14.23 12.96
N GLY A 380 -16.12 -14.57 13.31
CA GLY A 380 -17.32 -13.98 12.72
C GLY A 380 -17.44 -12.46 12.90
N CYS A 381 -16.70 -11.85 13.84
CA CYS A 381 -16.64 -10.40 13.99
C CYS A 381 -15.93 -9.70 12.82
N ASN A 382 -15.16 -10.44 12.01
CA ASN A 382 -14.38 -9.89 10.89
C ASN A 382 -15.17 -9.79 9.58
N GLY A 383 -16.47 -10.13 9.58
CA GLY A 383 -17.33 -10.09 8.40
C GLY A 383 -17.22 -11.34 7.52
N ARG A 384 -17.89 -11.32 6.36
CA ARG A 384 -17.81 -12.43 5.40
C ARG A 384 -16.57 -12.30 4.53
N TRP A 385 -16.12 -13.42 3.98
CA TRP A 385 -14.96 -13.44 3.10
C TRP A 385 -15.09 -14.44 1.96
N LEU A 386 -14.33 -14.21 0.89
CA LEU A 386 -14.16 -15.09 -0.26
C LEU A 386 -12.66 -15.26 -0.51
N MET A 387 -12.17 -16.48 -0.47
CA MET A 387 -10.79 -16.80 -0.84
C MET A 387 -10.75 -17.38 -2.25
N VAL A 388 -9.87 -16.87 -3.09
CA VAL A 388 -9.59 -17.39 -4.43
C VAL A 388 -8.18 -17.95 -4.43
N LEU A 389 -8.05 -19.27 -4.59
CA LEU A 389 -6.79 -19.96 -4.82
C LEU A 389 -6.59 -20.10 -6.33
N ASP A 390 -5.83 -19.16 -6.90
CA ASP A 390 -5.68 -19.05 -8.34
C ASP A 390 -4.52 -19.91 -8.88
N ASN A 391 -4.73 -20.67 -9.96
CA ASN A 391 -3.75 -21.54 -10.62
C ASN A 391 -3.20 -22.69 -9.75
N ALA A 392 -4.03 -23.35 -8.96
CA ALA A 392 -3.66 -24.52 -8.15
C ALA A 392 -3.49 -25.81 -8.99
N ASP A 393 -2.59 -25.78 -9.97
CA ASP A 393 -2.34 -26.89 -10.91
C ASP A 393 -1.58 -28.06 -10.28
N ASP A 394 -0.81 -27.79 -9.22
CA ASP A 394 -0.16 -28.80 -8.37
C ASP A 394 -0.65 -28.63 -6.92
N ALA A 395 -1.66 -29.40 -6.54
CA ALA A 395 -2.19 -29.37 -5.17
C ALA A 395 -1.35 -30.16 -4.15
N THR A 396 -0.24 -30.80 -4.56
CA THR A 396 0.52 -31.67 -3.64
C THR A 396 1.09 -30.89 -2.45
N PHE A 397 1.49 -29.62 -2.66
CA PHE A 397 1.96 -28.75 -1.59
C PHE A 397 0.85 -28.30 -0.63
N LEU A 398 -0.41 -28.33 -1.06
CA LEU A 398 -1.57 -28.06 -0.20
C LEU A 398 -1.89 -29.27 0.69
N VAL A 399 -1.75 -30.48 0.14
CA VAL A 399 -2.28 -31.74 0.72
C VAL A 399 -1.23 -32.49 1.55
N GLU A 400 0.05 -32.12 1.47
CA GLU A 400 1.24 -32.81 2.02
C GLU A 400 0.97 -34.04 2.92
N ARG A 401 0.78 -35.20 2.28
CA ARG A 401 0.25 -36.44 2.90
C ARG A 401 1.14 -37.07 3.98
N LYS A 402 2.40 -36.66 4.08
CA LYS A 402 3.37 -37.24 5.04
C LYS A 402 3.20 -36.70 6.46
N SER A 403 2.51 -35.58 6.65
CA SER A 403 2.16 -35.05 7.97
C SER A 403 0.92 -34.15 7.89
N LEU A 404 -0.19 -34.58 8.51
CA LEU A 404 -1.40 -33.76 8.68
C LEU A 404 -1.10 -32.42 9.39
N ALA A 405 -0.05 -32.37 10.20
CA ALA A 405 0.40 -31.14 10.85
C ALA A 405 1.06 -30.13 9.89
N ARG A 406 1.42 -30.53 8.66
CA ARG A 406 2.06 -29.67 7.64
C ARG A 406 1.18 -29.37 6.43
N SER A 407 0.05 -30.06 6.26
CA SER A 407 -0.91 -29.75 5.20
C SER A 407 -1.39 -28.30 5.34
N ARG A 408 -1.40 -27.57 4.22
CA ARG A 408 -1.91 -26.19 4.16
C ARG A 408 -3.42 -26.13 4.06
N LEU A 409 -4.06 -27.21 3.59
CA LEU A 409 -5.52 -27.33 3.55
C LEU A 409 -6.15 -27.16 4.94
N LYS A 410 -5.47 -27.55 6.02
CA LYS A 410 -5.98 -27.36 7.39
C LYS A 410 -6.20 -25.88 7.77
N PHE A 411 -5.54 -24.96 7.06
CA PHE A 411 -5.67 -23.52 7.26
C PHE A 411 -6.73 -22.87 6.34
N LEU A 412 -7.50 -23.68 5.61
CA LEU A 412 -8.70 -23.24 4.93
C LEU A 412 -9.89 -23.52 5.85
N PRO A 413 -10.53 -22.50 6.45
CA PRO A 413 -11.60 -22.75 7.40
C PRO A 413 -12.91 -23.09 6.68
N GLU A 414 -13.54 -24.16 7.13
CA GLU A 414 -14.94 -24.47 6.83
C GLU A 414 -15.82 -23.70 7.80
N CYS A 415 -16.28 -22.51 7.41
CA CYS A 415 -17.20 -21.71 8.21
C CYS A 415 -18.32 -21.08 7.35
N PRO A 416 -19.53 -20.86 7.92
CA PRO A 416 -20.66 -20.27 7.19
C PRO A 416 -20.41 -18.85 6.65
N GLN A 417 -19.44 -18.14 7.22
CA GLN A 417 -19.10 -16.75 6.88
C GLN A 417 -18.14 -16.66 5.69
N GLY A 418 -17.65 -17.78 5.17
CA GLY A 418 -16.59 -17.84 4.19
C GLY A 418 -16.86 -18.76 3.02
N SER A 419 -16.19 -18.54 1.89
CA SER A 419 -16.16 -19.48 0.77
C SER A 419 -14.80 -19.47 0.09
N THR A 420 -14.40 -20.61 -0.46
CA THR A 420 -13.14 -20.74 -1.20
C THR A 420 -13.43 -21.19 -2.63
N ILE A 421 -12.90 -20.45 -3.60
CA ILE A 421 -12.89 -20.82 -5.02
C ILE A 421 -11.46 -21.25 -5.34
N VAL A 422 -11.33 -22.38 -6.03
CA VAL A 422 -10.03 -22.88 -6.52
C VAL A 422 -10.08 -22.92 -8.04
N THR A 423 -9.15 -22.25 -8.70
CA THR A 423 -8.96 -22.38 -10.15
C THR A 423 -7.79 -23.33 -10.41
N SER A 424 -7.96 -24.26 -11.33
CA SER A 424 -6.94 -25.25 -11.69
C SER A 424 -7.23 -25.77 -13.08
N ARG A 425 -6.18 -26.05 -13.85
CA ARG A 425 -6.24 -26.77 -15.13
C ARG A 425 -6.20 -28.29 -14.89
N SER A 426 -5.59 -28.71 -13.79
CA SER A 426 -5.45 -30.12 -13.43
C SER A 426 -6.67 -30.63 -12.66
N ARG A 427 -7.55 -31.40 -13.33
CA ARG A 427 -8.64 -32.12 -12.64
C ARG A 427 -8.11 -33.01 -11.51
N LYS A 428 -6.92 -33.59 -11.69
CA LYS A 428 -6.23 -34.40 -10.66
C LYS A 428 -5.83 -33.56 -9.45
N ALA A 429 -5.44 -32.31 -9.61
CA ALA A 429 -5.13 -31.41 -8.50
C ALA A 429 -6.42 -30.92 -7.81
N ALA A 430 -7.45 -30.57 -8.58
CA ALA A 430 -8.75 -30.18 -8.05
C ALA A 430 -9.32 -31.26 -7.12
N LEU A 431 -9.30 -32.53 -7.56
CA LEU A 431 -9.76 -33.69 -6.77
C LEU A 431 -8.93 -34.00 -5.51
N GLN A 432 -7.78 -33.36 -5.34
CA GLN A 432 -7.03 -33.44 -4.08
C GLN A 432 -7.49 -32.40 -3.05
N VAL A 433 -8.17 -31.34 -3.49
CA VAL A 433 -8.57 -30.18 -2.66
C VAL A 433 -10.06 -30.19 -2.39
N VAL A 434 -10.88 -30.54 -3.37
CA VAL A 434 -12.35 -30.54 -3.29
C VAL A 434 -12.94 -31.86 -3.79
N ASP A 435 -14.12 -32.20 -3.28
CA ASP A 435 -14.90 -33.34 -3.78
C ASP A 435 -15.33 -33.14 -5.24
N ASP A 436 -15.44 -34.25 -5.99
CA ASP A 436 -15.81 -34.27 -7.41
C ASP A 436 -17.14 -33.53 -7.70
N ALA A 437 -18.09 -33.60 -6.76
CA ALA A 437 -19.39 -32.91 -6.86
C ALA A 437 -19.29 -31.38 -6.87
N ASN A 438 -18.18 -30.81 -6.38
CA ASN A 438 -17.94 -29.37 -6.32
C ASN A 438 -17.02 -28.88 -7.46
N VAL A 439 -16.61 -29.77 -8.38
CA VAL A 439 -15.76 -29.41 -9.51
C VAL A 439 -16.63 -28.92 -10.68
N VAL A 440 -16.43 -27.67 -11.08
CA VAL A 440 -17.04 -27.10 -12.27
C VAL A 440 -16.01 -27.11 -13.41
N THR A 441 -16.19 -28.01 -14.37
CA THR A 441 -15.35 -28.03 -15.59
C THR A 441 -15.77 -26.90 -16.51
N LEU A 442 -14.81 -26.04 -16.89
CA LEU A 442 -15.03 -24.95 -17.83
C LEU A 442 -14.73 -25.44 -19.25
N GLU A 443 -15.78 -25.49 -20.07
CA GLU A 443 -15.68 -25.82 -21.50
C GLU A 443 -15.24 -24.59 -22.32
N PRO A 444 -14.76 -24.79 -23.57
CA PRO A 444 -14.53 -23.69 -24.50
C PRO A 444 -15.76 -22.77 -24.66
N MET A 445 -15.52 -21.53 -25.04
CA MET A 445 -16.59 -20.54 -25.16
C MET A 445 -17.63 -20.99 -26.20
N GLY A 446 -18.92 -20.80 -25.91
CA GLY A 446 -19.98 -21.08 -26.89
C GLY A 446 -19.81 -20.24 -28.16
N SER A 447 -20.16 -20.80 -29.33
CA SER A 447 -19.95 -20.18 -30.64
C SER A 447 -20.53 -18.75 -30.74
N GLU A 448 -21.74 -18.53 -30.21
CA GLU A 448 -22.38 -17.21 -30.24
C GLU A 448 -21.59 -16.17 -29.42
N THR A 449 -21.14 -16.55 -28.23
CA THR A 449 -20.32 -15.69 -27.36
C THR A 449 -18.94 -15.43 -27.95
N ALA A 450 -18.33 -16.43 -28.59
CA ALA A 450 -17.03 -16.29 -29.27
C ALA A 450 -17.11 -15.32 -30.46
N VAL A 451 -18.15 -15.44 -31.28
CA VAL A 451 -18.40 -14.51 -32.40
C VAL A 451 -18.69 -13.10 -31.88
N ALA A 452 -19.49 -12.96 -30.82
CA ALA A 452 -19.75 -11.68 -30.19
C ALA A 452 -18.48 -11.03 -29.60
N LEU A 453 -17.60 -11.82 -28.99
CA LEU A 453 -16.32 -11.36 -28.46
C LEU A 453 -15.41 -10.85 -29.60
N LEU A 454 -15.29 -11.62 -30.69
CA LEU A 454 -14.51 -11.23 -31.86
C LEU A 454 -15.08 -9.97 -32.53
N GLY A 455 -16.40 -9.91 -32.75
CA GLY A 455 -17.07 -8.74 -33.34
C GLY A 455 -16.74 -7.46 -32.58
N ARG A 456 -16.93 -7.49 -31.25
CA ARG A 456 -16.57 -6.37 -30.37
C ARG A 456 -15.08 -6.01 -30.45
N LYS A 457 -14.19 -7.00 -30.39
CA LYS A 457 -12.73 -6.74 -30.43
C LYS A 457 -12.25 -6.24 -31.79
N LEU A 458 -12.88 -6.67 -32.88
CA LEU A 458 -12.60 -6.26 -34.25
C LEU A 458 -13.39 -5.01 -34.68
N ARG A 459 -14.16 -4.43 -33.76
CA ARG A 459 -14.97 -3.20 -33.95
C ARG A 459 -16.03 -3.36 -35.05
N ASP A 460 -16.64 -4.54 -35.14
CA ASP A 460 -17.71 -4.91 -36.07
C ASP A 460 -17.40 -4.62 -37.56
N ARG A 461 -16.12 -4.70 -37.94
CA ARG A 461 -15.62 -4.42 -39.30
C ARG A 461 -15.79 -5.58 -40.29
N THR A 462 -16.27 -6.72 -39.82
CA THR A 462 -16.30 -7.98 -40.57
C THR A 462 -17.66 -8.65 -40.39
N ASP A 463 -18.10 -9.38 -41.41
CA ASP A 463 -19.36 -10.09 -41.41
C ASP A 463 -19.37 -11.30 -40.45
N ALA A 464 -20.57 -11.71 -40.02
CA ALA A 464 -20.74 -12.80 -39.07
C ALA A 464 -20.19 -14.15 -39.57
N THR A 465 -20.22 -14.43 -40.88
CA THR A 465 -19.73 -15.71 -41.41
C THR A 465 -18.22 -15.83 -41.30
N THR A 466 -17.48 -14.77 -41.64
CA THR A 466 -16.03 -14.72 -41.48
C THR A 466 -15.60 -14.77 -40.00
N LEU A 467 -16.33 -14.08 -39.12
CA LEU A 467 -16.09 -14.16 -37.67
C LEU A 467 -16.32 -15.57 -37.13
N THR A 468 -17.35 -16.27 -37.62
CA THR A 468 -17.63 -17.67 -37.25
C THR A 468 -16.50 -18.61 -37.66
N ASN A 469 -15.98 -18.43 -38.88
CA ASN A 469 -14.85 -19.21 -39.37
C ASN A 469 -13.58 -18.97 -38.54
N LEU A 470 -13.29 -17.72 -38.17
CA LEU A 470 -12.18 -17.39 -37.28
C LEU A 470 -12.37 -17.99 -35.88
N ALA A 471 -13.57 -17.90 -35.31
CA ALA A 471 -13.87 -18.46 -34.00
C ALA A 471 -13.66 -19.99 -33.97
N ALA A 472 -14.13 -20.69 -35.00
CA ALA A 472 -13.96 -22.12 -35.14
C ALA A 472 -12.49 -22.53 -35.32
N ALA A 473 -11.74 -21.79 -36.14
CA ALA A 473 -10.32 -22.06 -36.35
C ALA A 473 -9.44 -21.83 -35.11
N LEU A 474 -9.95 -21.06 -34.14
CA LEU A 474 -9.30 -20.78 -32.86
C LEU A 474 -9.92 -21.59 -31.71
N GLU A 475 -10.68 -22.64 -32.05
CA GLU A 475 -11.27 -23.59 -31.09
C GLU A 475 -12.11 -22.92 -30.00
N TYR A 476 -12.64 -21.73 -30.31
CA TYR A 476 -13.42 -20.91 -29.38
C TYR A 476 -12.68 -20.56 -28.07
N ILE A 477 -11.35 -20.54 -28.08
CA ILE A 477 -10.54 -20.21 -26.89
C ILE A 477 -10.43 -18.69 -26.71
N PRO A 478 -10.92 -18.10 -25.60
CA PRO A 478 -10.98 -16.64 -25.42
C PRO A 478 -9.65 -15.91 -25.61
N LEU A 479 -8.55 -16.50 -25.11
CA LEU A 479 -7.22 -15.91 -25.25
C LEU A 479 -6.73 -15.92 -26.70
N ALA A 480 -6.92 -17.01 -27.43
CA ALA A 480 -6.56 -17.13 -28.85
C ALA A 480 -7.38 -16.12 -29.70
N LEU A 481 -8.69 -16.01 -29.44
CA LEU A 481 -9.57 -15.01 -30.08
C LEU A 481 -9.06 -13.58 -29.82
N ALA A 482 -8.69 -13.27 -28.57
CA ALA A 482 -8.19 -11.94 -28.20
C ALA A 482 -6.85 -11.60 -28.86
N GLN A 483 -5.91 -12.57 -28.92
CA GLN A 483 -4.61 -12.41 -29.58
C GLN A 483 -4.75 -12.23 -31.09
N ALA A 484 -5.60 -13.03 -31.74
CA ALA A 484 -5.89 -12.89 -33.16
C ALA A 484 -6.50 -11.52 -33.49
N ALA A 485 -7.51 -11.09 -32.71
CA ALA A 485 -8.13 -9.78 -32.91
C ALA A 485 -7.14 -8.62 -32.68
N ALA A 486 -6.27 -8.73 -31.68
CA ALA A 486 -5.21 -7.76 -31.42
C ALA A 486 -4.24 -7.63 -32.61
N TYR A 487 -3.79 -8.76 -33.15
CA TYR A 487 -2.92 -8.79 -34.32
C TYR A 487 -3.57 -8.15 -35.55
N ILE A 488 -4.83 -8.52 -35.84
CA ILE A 488 -5.59 -8.00 -36.97
C ILE A 488 -5.76 -6.48 -36.83
N ASN A 489 -6.12 -6.00 -35.64
CA ASN A 489 -6.26 -4.57 -35.36
C ASN A 489 -4.96 -3.80 -35.53
N ALA A 490 -3.84 -4.31 -35.00
CA ALA A 490 -2.53 -3.67 -35.09
C ALA A 490 -2.02 -3.57 -36.55
N ARG A 491 -2.49 -4.48 -37.41
CA ARG A 491 -2.10 -4.53 -38.83
C ARG A 491 -3.15 -4.00 -39.79
N TRP A 492 -4.26 -3.47 -39.30
CA TRP A 492 -5.31 -2.90 -40.14
C TRP A 492 -4.80 -1.67 -40.91
N PRO A 493 -5.07 -1.52 -42.23
CA PRO A 493 -5.88 -2.38 -43.10
C PRO A 493 -5.07 -3.45 -43.88
N MET A 494 -3.77 -3.62 -43.58
CA MET A 494 -2.87 -4.54 -44.28
C MET A 494 -3.12 -6.03 -43.97
N CYS A 495 -3.93 -6.33 -42.95
CA CYS A 495 -4.33 -7.70 -42.61
C CYS A 495 -5.85 -7.73 -42.36
N SER A 496 -6.60 -8.40 -43.23
CA SER A 496 -8.00 -8.74 -43.00
C SER A 496 -8.15 -10.01 -42.15
N VAL A 497 -9.38 -10.35 -41.76
CA VAL A 497 -9.67 -11.59 -41.02
C VAL A 497 -9.36 -12.83 -41.89
N GLU A 498 -9.70 -12.79 -43.16
CA GLU A 498 -9.45 -13.84 -44.15
C GLU A 498 -7.94 -14.04 -44.38
N GLN A 499 -7.20 -12.94 -44.50
CA GLN A 499 -5.73 -13.00 -44.62
C GLN A 499 -5.07 -13.55 -43.35
N TYR A 500 -5.65 -13.28 -42.17
CA TYR A 500 -5.19 -13.89 -40.93
C TYR A 500 -5.51 -15.38 -40.87
N LEU A 501 -6.69 -15.81 -41.31
CA LEU A 501 -7.07 -17.22 -41.43
C LEU A 501 -6.12 -17.99 -42.34
N GLU A 502 -5.74 -17.43 -43.50
CA GLU A 502 -4.73 -18.03 -44.38
C GLU A 502 -3.37 -18.16 -43.68
N LYS A 503 -2.96 -17.14 -42.90
CA LYS A 503 -1.71 -17.20 -42.12
C LYS A 503 -1.78 -18.27 -41.05
N LEU A 504 -2.92 -18.44 -40.39
CA LEU A 504 -3.16 -19.46 -39.39
C LEU A 504 -3.05 -20.86 -40.01
N GLN A 505 -3.70 -21.10 -41.15
CA GLN A 505 -3.62 -22.35 -41.90
C GLN A 505 -2.20 -22.65 -42.41
N LYS A 506 -1.49 -21.66 -42.96
CA LYS A 506 -0.09 -21.80 -43.38
C LYS A 506 0.82 -22.11 -42.19
N SER A 507 0.60 -21.46 -41.04
CA SER A 507 1.29 -21.76 -39.77
C SER A 507 1.05 -23.21 -39.35
N HIS A 508 -0.19 -23.67 -39.42
CA HIS A 508 -0.59 -25.02 -39.04
C HIS A 508 0.06 -26.08 -39.95
N MET A 509 0.19 -25.80 -41.25
CA MET A 509 0.83 -26.71 -42.23
C MET A 509 2.36 -26.68 -42.19
N SER A 510 2.97 -25.52 -41.89
CA SER A 510 4.43 -25.34 -41.89
C SER A 510 5.11 -25.81 -40.59
N LYS A 511 4.36 -26.19 -39.54
CA LYS A 511 4.88 -26.41 -38.17
C LYS A 511 4.54 -27.77 -37.57
N THR A 512 4.59 -28.79 -38.41
CA THR A 512 4.93 -30.14 -37.96
C THR A 512 6.31 -30.23 -37.26
N SER A 513 7.07 -29.14 -37.03
CA SER A 513 8.33 -29.20 -36.28
C SER A 513 8.19 -28.88 -34.79
N LEU A 514 7.55 -27.76 -34.39
CA LEU A 514 7.36 -27.40 -32.97
C LEU A 514 6.41 -28.40 -32.30
N LEU A 515 5.21 -28.63 -32.86
CA LEU A 515 4.22 -29.56 -32.29
C LEU A 515 4.66 -31.04 -32.31
N ASN A 516 5.57 -31.45 -33.20
CA ASN A 516 6.08 -32.83 -33.26
C ASN A 516 7.42 -33.06 -32.54
N THR A 517 8.12 -32.04 -32.00
CA THR A 517 9.37 -32.22 -31.23
C THR A 517 9.11 -32.74 -29.80
N GLY A 518 8.32 -33.80 -29.66
CA GLY A 518 7.94 -34.36 -28.35
C GLY A 518 7.03 -33.46 -27.51
N LEU A 519 6.54 -32.35 -28.09
CA LEU A 519 5.65 -31.40 -27.42
C LEU A 519 4.39 -32.08 -26.88
N LYS A 520 3.72 -32.95 -27.63
CA LYS A 520 2.51 -33.66 -27.16
C LYS A 520 2.74 -34.61 -25.97
N GLU A 521 3.97 -35.07 -25.72
CA GLU A 521 4.30 -35.89 -24.55
C GLU A 521 4.67 -35.03 -23.34
N ARG A 522 5.41 -33.94 -23.54
CA ARG A 522 5.74 -32.95 -22.49
C ARG A 522 4.52 -32.09 -22.10
N LEU A 523 3.51 -31.98 -22.96
CA LEU A 523 2.26 -31.24 -22.75
C LEU A 523 1.14 -32.06 -22.10
N ARG A 524 1.30 -33.37 -21.86
CA ARG A 524 0.21 -34.19 -21.24
C ARG A 524 -0.23 -33.69 -19.86
N ASP A 525 0.60 -32.87 -19.21
CA ASP A 525 0.33 -32.25 -17.91
C ASP A 525 0.03 -30.74 -17.98
N GLU A 526 0.07 -30.06 -19.15
CA GLU A 526 0.03 -28.58 -19.23
C GLU A 526 -1.10 -27.91 -20.06
N ASP A 527 -2.06 -28.64 -20.63
CA ASP A 527 -3.29 -28.12 -21.28
C ASP A 527 -3.10 -26.90 -22.21
N ALA A 528 -1.93 -26.78 -22.87
CA ALA A 528 -1.70 -25.69 -23.81
C ALA A 528 -2.49 -25.96 -25.10
N VAL A 529 -3.50 -25.14 -25.38
CA VAL A 529 -4.32 -25.29 -26.59
C VAL A 529 -3.50 -24.88 -27.82
N ASP A 530 -3.51 -25.74 -28.85
CA ASP A 530 -2.77 -25.52 -30.12
C ASP A 530 -3.09 -24.14 -30.72
N SER A 531 -4.35 -23.71 -30.65
CA SER A 531 -4.80 -22.36 -31.04
C SER A 531 -4.01 -21.22 -30.39
N VAL A 532 -3.72 -21.28 -29.08
CA VAL A 532 -2.97 -20.23 -28.34
C VAL A 532 -1.51 -20.19 -28.77
N ILE A 533 -0.89 -21.36 -28.98
CA ILE A 533 0.51 -21.44 -29.45
C ILE A 533 0.62 -20.87 -30.87
N LEU A 534 -0.36 -21.17 -31.73
CA LEU A 534 -0.39 -20.68 -33.11
C LEU A 534 -0.58 -19.16 -33.18
N THR A 535 -1.52 -18.60 -32.42
CA THR A 535 -1.76 -17.14 -32.38
C THR A 535 -0.58 -16.38 -31.77
N TRP A 536 0.02 -16.93 -30.71
CA TRP A 536 1.27 -16.44 -30.14
C TRP A 536 2.35 -16.37 -31.20
N GLN A 537 2.59 -17.46 -31.93
CA GLN A 537 3.72 -17.53 -32.85
C GLN A 537 3.57 -16.59 -34.04
N ILE A 538 2.35 -16.39 -34.56
CA ILE A 538 2.10 -15.41 -35.63
C ILE A 538 2.45 -13.99 -35.15
N SER A 539 2.07 -13.66 -33.92
CA SER A 539 2.32 -12.35 -33.31
C SER A 539 3.80 -12.18 -32.98
N PHE A 540 4.43 -13.17 -32.38
CA PHE A 540 5.84 -13.17 -32.01
C PHE A 540 6.76 -13.00 -33.23
N GLU A 541 6.52 -13.74 -34.32
CA GLU A 541 7.34 -13.63 -35.53
C GLU A 541 7.22 -12.24 -36.16
N HIS A 542 6.03 -11.65 -36.13
CA HIS A 542 5.83 -10.29 -36.61
C HIS A 542 6.55 -9.25 -35.74
N ILE A 543 6.41 -9.35 -34.40
CA ILE A 543 7.10 -8.47 -33.47
C ILE A 543 8.62 -8.60 -33.62
N ARG A 544 9.14 -9.81 -33.79
CA ARG A 544 10.57 -10.06 -34.02
C ARG A 544 11.10 -9.30 -35.25
N GLN A 545 10.28 -9.19 -36.30
CA GLN A 545 10.66 -8.48 -37.53
C GLN A 545 10.55 -6.96 -37.41
N VAL A 546 9.48 -6.46 -36.77
CA VAL A 546 9.19 -5.02 -36.68
C VAL A 546 9.91 -4.36 -35.51
N ARG A 547 10.03 -5.06 -34.38
CA ARG A 547 10.61 -4.58 -33.13
C ARG A 547 11.35 -5.72 -32.40
N PRO A 548 12.57 -6.06 -32.86
CA PRO A 548 13.36 -7.16 -32.29
C PRO A 548 13.58 -7.06 -30.77
N THR A 549 13.67 -5.84 -30.23
CA THR A 549 13.87 -5.56 -28.80
C THR A 549 12.71 -6.04 -27.93
N ALA A 550 11.47 -5.89 -28.41
CA ALA A 550 10.29 -6.44 -27.74
C ALA A 550 10.26 -7.98 -27.78
N ALA A 551 10.71 -8.60 -28.88
CA ALA A 551 10.84 -10.05 -28.96
C ALA A 551 11.94 -10.60 -28.03
N HIS A 552 13.04 -9.86 -27.89
CA HIS A 552 14.09 -10.14 -26.91
C HIS A 552 13.57 -10.04 -25.48
N LEU A 553 12.79 -9.00 -25.16
CA LEU A 553 12.13 -8.86 -23.86
C LEU A 553 11.22 -10.06 -23.57
N LEU A 554 10.37 -10.46 -24.52
CA LEU A 554 9.50 -11.63 -24.35
C LEU A 554 10.30 -12.94 -24.14
N SER A 555 11.43 -13.08 -24.84
CA SER A 555 12.34 -14.22 -24.69
C SER A 555 12.94 -14.27 -23.29
N LEU A 556 13.34 -13.13 -22.73
CA LEU A 556 13.85 -13.02 -21.35
C LEU A 556 12.76 -13.34 -20.32
N LEU A 557 11.54 -12.80 -20.49
CA LEU A 557 10.42 -13.03 -19.59
C LEU A 557 10.02 -14.51 -19.49
N SER A 558 10.32 -15.33 -20.50
CA SER A 558 9.99 -16.75 -20.52
C SER A 558 10.76 -17.62 -19.51
N PHE A 559 11.80 -17.08 -18.86
CA PHE A 559 12.63 -17.78 -17.88
C PHE A 559 12.36 -17.39 -16.42
N TYR A 560 11.44 -16.46 -16.17
CA TYR A 560 11.02 -16.08 -14.82
C TYR A 560 9.68 -16.75 -14.45
N ASP A 561 9.32 -16.71 -13.18
CA ASP A 561 7.96 -17.03 -12.74
C ASP A 561 6.92 -16.28 -13.60
N HIS A 562 5.83 -16.95 -13.99
CA HIS A 562 4.84 -16.46 -14.94
C HIS A 562 4.05 -15.22 -14.44
N GLN A 563 4.12 -14.93 -13.14
CA GLN A 563 3.45 -13.79 -12.50
C GLN A 563 4.45 -12.87 -11.81
N GLY A 564 4.01 -11.66 -11.50
CA GLY A 564 4.72 -10.77 -10.57
C GLY A 564 6.14 -10.36 -10.98
N ILE A 565 6.51 -10.43 -12.27
CA ILE A 565 7.88 -10.15 -12.75
C ILE A 565 8.20 -8.66 -12.58
N PRO A 566 9.13 -8.28 -11.69
CA PRO A 566 9.40 -6.86 -11.46
C PRO A 566 10.29 -6.26 -12.55
N LYS A 567 10.00 -5.02 -12.95
CA LYS A 567 10.74 -4.31 -14.01
C LYS A 567 12.27 -4.23 -13.76
N ARG A 568 12.72 -4.28 -12.51
CA ARG A 568 14.16 -4.35 -12.15
C ARG A 568 14.91 -5.56 -12.70
N LEU A 569 14.22 -6.69 -12.95
CA LEU A 569 14.83 -7.83 -13.65
C LEU A 569 15.12 -7.53 -15.13
N LEU A 570 14.58 -6.44 -15.66
CA LEU A 570 14.67 -6.02 -17.06
C LEU A 570 15.67 -4.87 -17.26
N PHE A 571 15.81 -3.95 -16.28
CA PHE A 571 16.69 -2.78 -16.39
C PHE A 571 18.19 -3.10 -16.46
N MET A 572 18.63 -4.31 -16.11
CA MET A 572 20.04 -4.71 -16.29
C MET A 572 20.42 -5.11 -17.72
N VAL A 573 19.50 -4.86 -18.66
CA VAL A 573 19.80 -4.76 -20.08
C VAL A 573 20.81 -3.63 -20.38
N VAL A 574 20.90 -2.57 -19.56
CA VAL A 574 21.55 -1.30 -19.98
C VAL A 574 23.07 -1.20 -19.72
N GLU A 575 23.64 -1.93 -18.76
CA GLU A 575 25.00 -1.64 -18.25
C GLU A 575 26.15 -2.43 -18.87
N SER A 576 25.94 -3.26 -19.90
CA SER A 576 27.03 -4.07 -20.49
C SER A 576 27.92 -3.32 -21.49
N GLY A 577 27.89 -1.98 -21.49
CA GLY A 577 28.54 -1.14 -22.51
C GLY A 577 29.58 -0.14 -22.00
N ASN A 578 30.08 -0.23 -20.76
CA ASN A 578 31.12 0.69 -20.29
C ASN A 578 32.38 -0.02 -19.78
N ALA A 579 33.50 0.36 -20.40
CA ALA A 579 34.85 -0.10 -20.15
C ALA A 579 35.28 0.13 -18.68
N ASN A 580 36.18 -0.75 -18.21
CA ASN A 580 36.92 -0.75 -16.93
C ASN A 580 36.48 -1.83 -15.92
N ALA A 581 36.77 -3.08 -16.25
CA ALA A 581 37.19 -4.08 -15.26
C ALA A 581 38.51 -4.71 -15.77
N PRO A 582 39.52 -4.92 -14.90
CA PRO A 582 40.85 -5.34 -15.33
C PRO A 582 40.82 -6.79 -15.83
N CYS A 583 41.26 -6.98 -17.08
CA CYS A 583 41.48 -8.28 -17.68
C CYS A 583 42.46 -9.12 -16.84
N GLY A 584 41.98 -10.26 -16.35
CA GLY A 584 42.81 -11.38 -15.94
C GLY A 584 42.80 -12.46 -17.03
N GLU A 585 43.93 -12.55 -17.73
CA GLU A 585 44.52 -13.69 -18.43
C GLU A 585 43.79 -14.40 -19.60
N HIS A 586 44.52 -14.41 -20.72
CA HIS A 586 44.37 -15.19 -21.94
C HIS A 586 44.09 -16.69 -21.71
N ILE A 587 43.12 -17.24 -22.43
CA ILE A 587 43.25 -18.54 -23.13
C ILE A 587 42.53 -18.45 -24.49
N ASP A 588 43.27 -18.81 -25.54
CA ASP A 588 42.91 -18.79 -26.96
C ASP A 588 41.84 -19.81 -27.37
N GLY A 589 41.14 -19.48 -28.47
CA GLY A 589 40.77 -20.45 -29.51
C GLY A 589 39.35 -21.00 -29.51
N HIS A 590 38.44 -20.36 -30.25
CA HIS A 590 37.74 -20.95 -31.41
C HIS A 590 36.63 -20.01 -31.91
N SER A 591 36.77 -19.58 -33.16
CA SER A 591 35.78 -18.82 -33.92
C SER A 591 34.54 -19.65 -34.23
N SER A 592 33.37 -19.21 -33.78
CA SER A 592 32.11 -19.39 -34.50
C SER A 592 31.22 -18.18 -34.28
N THR A 593 30.85 -17.55 -35.39
CA THR A 593 30.04 -16.35 -35.49
C THR A 593 28.62 -16.60 -34.97
N SER A 594 28.35 -16.26 -33.71
CA SER A 594 27.00 -15.90 -33.27
C SER A 594 26.98 -14.38 -33.09
N ARG A 595 26.15 -13.69 -33.86
CA ARG A 595 25.90 -12.25 -33.66
C ARG A 595 25.20 -12.12 -32.31
N GLU A 596 25.94 -11.71 -31.29
CA GLU A 596 25.34 -11.32 -30.02
C GLU A 596 24.34 -10.18 -30.26
N PRO A 597 23.08 -10.30 -29.81
CA PRO A 597 22.13 -9.21 -29.95
C PRO A 597 22.57 -8.09 -29.01
N ASN A 598 23.00 -6.98 -29.60
CA ASN A 598 23.47 -5.78 -28.91
C ASN A 598 22.26 -5.10 -28.24
N LEU A 599 21.98 -5.43 -26.98
CA LEU A 599 20.91 -4.81 -26.21
C LEU A 599 21.47 -3.65 -25.38
N SER A 600 21.39 -2.43 -25.91
CA SER A 600 21.44 -1.21 -25.11
C SER A 600 20.06 -0.55 -25.26
N LEU A 601 19.17 -0.77 -24.28
CA LEU A 601 17.82 -0.19 -24.28
C LEU A 601 17.80 0.98 -23.29
N THR A 602 17.30 2.15 -23.70
CA THR A 602 17.00 3.21 -22.74
C THR A 602 15.75 2.86 -21.94
N SER A 603 15.52 3.54 -20.80
CA SER A 603 14.26 3.39 -20.03
C SER A 603 13.01 3.64 -20.90
N HIS A 604 13.10 4.54 -21.89
CA HIS A 604 12.02 4.83 -22.83
C HIS A 604 11.79 3.67 -23.84
N ASP A 605 12.85 2.97 -24.25
CA ASP A 605 12.75 1.82 -25.16
C ASP A 605 12.09 0.62 -24.48
N LEU A 606 12.31 0.45 -23.17
CA LEU A 606 11.68 -0.62 -22.39
C LEU A 606 10.16 -0.42 -22.25
N GLU A 607 9.69 0.78 -21.92
CA GLU A 607 8.25 1.04 -21.80
C GLU A 607 7.54 0.89 -23.16
N THR A 608 8.20 1.26 -24.25
CA THR A 608 7.66 1.06 -25.60
C THR A 608 7.68 -0.42 -26.01
N ASP A 609 8.68 -1.21 -25.60
CA ASP A 609 8.68 -2.68 -25.76
C ASP A 609 7.53 -3.34 -24.97
N ILE A 610 7.34 -2.95 -23.71
CA ILE A 610 6.24 -3.45 -22.86
C ILE A 610 4.89 -3.14 -23.50
N THR A 611 4.69 -1.89 -23.94
CA THR A 611 3.45 -1.47 -24.60
C THR A 611 3.18 -2.30 -25.85
N ALA A 612 4.20 -2.53 -26.69
CA ALA A 612 4.06 -3.36 -27.87
C ALA A 612 3.62 -4.79 -27.53
N LEU A 613 4.21 -5.43 -26.50
CA LEU A 613 3.81 -6.78 -26.08
C LEU A 613 2.38 -6.82 -25.50
N GLN A 614 1.95 -5.76 -24.79
CA GLN A 614 0.58 -5.63 -24.26
C GLN A 614 -0.47 -5.41 -25.36
N ASP A 615 -0.11 -4.69 -26.41
CA ASP A 615 -0.99 -4.45 -27.57
C ASP A 615 -1.35 -5.77 -28.24
N TYR A 616 -0.39 -6.69 -28.39
CA TYR A 616 -0.59 -8.05 -28.93
C TYR A 616 -1.11 -9.07 -27.90
N LYS A 617 -1.40 -8.68 -26.66
CA LYS A 617 -1.89 -9.57 -25.58
C LYS A 617 -0.96 -10.75 -25.29
N LEU A 618 0.35 -10.48 -25.32
CA LEU A 618 1.40 -11.45 -24.98
C LEU A 618 1.82 -11.36 -23.51
N ILE A 619 1.65 -10.19 -22.89
CA ILE A 619 1.89 -9.93 -21.47
C ILE A 619 0.77 -9.05 -20.88
N SER A 620 0.59 -9.11 -19.57
CA SER A 620 -0.24 -8.20 -18.77
C SER A 620 0.61 -7.45 -17.74
N MET A 621 0.04 -6.41 -17.13
CA MET A 621 0.66 -5.69 -16.02
C MET A 621 -0.33 -5.59 -14.87
N THR A 622 0.14 -5.87 -13.66
CA THR A 622 -0.65 -5.77 -12.44
C THR A 622 -0.76 -4.32 -11.97
N ILE A 623 -1.64 -4.07 -11.00
CA ILE A 623 -1.80 -2.76 -10.33
C ILE A 623 -0.47 -2.31 -9.68
N LEU A 624 0.39 -3.25 -9.27
CA LEU A 624 1.69 -2.99 -8.65
C LEU A 624 2.82 -2.82 -9.69
N SER A 625 2.49 -2.60 -10.96
CA SER A 625 3.45 -2.42 -12.06
C SER A 625 4.42 -3.60 -12.27
N SER A 626 4.03 -4.81 -11.84
CA SER A 626 4.73 -6.05 -12.19
C SER A 626 4.15 -6.64 -13.48
N LEU A 627 4.99 -7.31 -14.26
CA LEU A 627 4.60 -7.94 -15.51
C LEU A 627 4.18 -9.40 -15.28
N GLU A 628 3.28 -9.88 -16.12
CA GLU A 628 2.87 -11.27 -16.15
C GLU A 628 2.88 -11.79 -17.59
N MET A 629 3.27 -13.05 -17.76
CA MET A 629 3.29 -13.73 -19.04
C MET A 629 2.63 -15.08 -18.84
N HIS A 630 1.53 -15.33 -19.55
CA HIS A 630 0.78 -16.58 -19.42
C HIS A 630 1.70 -17.80 -19.64
N ARG A 631 1.60 -18.82 -18.77
CA ARG A 631 2.52 -19.97 -18.72
C ARG A 631 2.67 -20.70 -20.06
N SER A 632 1.57 -20.95 -20.78
CA SER A 632 1.62 -21.56 -22.11
C SER A 632 2.40 -20.72 -23.14
N LEU A 633 2.40 -19.38 -22.99
CA LEU A 633 3.18 -18.50 -23.85
C LEU A 633 4.66 -18.55 -23.47
N GLN A 634 5.00 -18.62 -22.17
CA GLN A 634 6.40 -18.80 -21.73
C GLN A 634 6.96 -20.11 -22.25
N PHE A 635 6.19 -21.18 -22.14
CA PHE A 635 6.55 -22.49 -22.66
C PHE A 635 6.74 -22.46 -24.19
N ALA A 636 5.79 -21.89 -24.94
CA ALA A 636 5.91 -21.72 -26.39
C ALA A 636 7.17 -20.93 -26.78
N ALA A 637 7.49 -19.86 -26.02
CA ALA A 637 8.70 -19.08 -26.20
C ALA A 637 9.97 -19.92 -25.96
N ARG A 638 10.06 -20.67 -24.86
CA ARG A 638 11.24 -21.52 -24.55
C ARG A 638 11.48 -22.58 -25.63
N VAL A 639 10.43 -23.26 -26.06
CA VAL A 639 10.52 -24.31 -27.11
C VAL A 639 10.91 -23.71 -28.46
N TRP A 640 10.41 -22.51 -28.77
CA TRP A 640 10.85 -21.78 -29.95
C TRP A 640 12.33 -21.39 -29.85
N LEU A 641 12.80 -20.94 -28.69
CA LEU A 641 14.20 -20.60 -28.45
C LEU A 641 15.12 -21.83 -28.58
N GLU A 642 14.70 -23.00 -28.11
CA GLU A 642 15.42 -24.27 -28.30
C GLU A 642 15.56 -24.60 -29.78
N SER A 643 14.44 -24.56 -30.52
CA SER A 643 14.41 -24.86 -31.96
C SER A 643 15.25 -23.89 -32.80
N ASN A 644 15.53 -22.70 -32.28
CA ASN A 644 16.37 -21.68 -32.93
C ASN A 644 17.79 -21.58 -32.33
N GLY A 645 18.17 -22.48 -31.41
CA GLY A 645 19.49 -22.48 -30.77
C GLY A 645 19.77 -21.29 -29.85
N GLN A 646 18.74 -20.56 -29.42
CA GLN A 646 18.85 -19.36 -28.58
C GLN A 646 18.52 -19.61 -27.10
N TYR A 647 18.07 -20.81 -26.73
CA TYR A 647 17.67 -21.13 -25.36
C TYR A 647 18.79 -20.82 -24.34
N GLN A 648 20.00 -21.36 -24.57
CA GLN A 648 21.11 -21.21 -23.62
C GLN A 648 21.50 -19.74 -23.44
N TYR A 649 21.48 -18.94 -24.51
CA TYR A 649 21.77 -17.51 -24.43
C TYR A 649 20.81 -16.78 -23.48
N TRP A 650 19.49 -16.96 -23.66
CA TRP A 650 18.49 -16.29 -22.82
C TRP A 650 18.42 -16.87 -21.41
N ALA A 651 18.63 -18.18 -21.25
CA ALA A 651 18.76 -18.82 -19.95
C ALA A 651 19.92 -18.21 -19.15
N HIS A 652 21.11 -18.09 -19.74
CA HIS A 652 22.28 -17.50 -19.11
C HIS A 652 22.03 -16.05 -18.71
N ARG A 653 21.39 -15.27 -19.60
CA ARG A 653 21.07 -13.86 -19.33
C ARG A 653 20.06 -13.70 -18.20
N SER A 654 19.00 -14.51 -18.17
CA SER A 654 17.99 -14.47 -17.10
C SER A 654 18.59 -14.78 -15.73
N LEU A 655 19.46 -15.79 -15.65
CA LEU A 655 20.18 -16.13 -14.42
C LEU A 655 21.14 -15.01 -14.00
N ALA A 656 21.83 -14.37 -14.96
CA ALA A 656 22.69 -13.23 -14.69
C ALA A 656 21.93 -12.08 -14.03
N ASN A 657 20.79 -11.72 -14.62
CA ASN A 657 19.95 -10.64 -14.12
C ASN A 657 19.41 -10.98 -12.73
N LEU A 658 18.93 -12.21 -12.55
CA LEU A 658 18.38 -12.66 -11.29
C LEU A 658 19.43 -12.69 -10.17
N ASP A 659 20.59 -13.32 -10.38
CA ASP A 659 21.65 -13.43 -9.37
C ASP A 659 22.14 -12.05 -8.88
N ARG A 660 22.19 -11.06 -9.77
CA ARG A 660 22.66 -9.71 -9.44
C ARG A 660 21.58 -8.84 -8.78
N VAL A 661 20.30 -9.11 -9.00
CA VAL A 661 19.19 -8.40 -8.32
C VAL A 661 18.85 -9.04 -6.97
N LEU A 662 19.17 -10.33 -6.78
CA LEU A 662 18.94 -11.00 -5.50
C LEU A 662 19.85 -10.40 -4.40
N PRO A 663 19.27 -9.95 -3.27
CA PRO A 663 20.04 -9.39 -2.16
C PRO A 663 21.04 -10.39 -1.58
N THR A 664 22.10 -9.87 -0.99
CA THR A 664 23.03 -10.65 -0.15
C THR A 664 22.47 -10.87 1.26
N ASP A 665 23.13 -11.72 2.04
CA ASP A 665 22.69 -12.34 3.29
C ASP A 665 22.49 -11.35 4.47
N ASP A 666 21.56 -10.41 4.35
CA ASP A 666 21.16 -9.49 5.43
C ASP A 666 19.63 -9.48 5.65
N TYR A 667 19.21 -9.05 6.84
CA TYR A 667 17.80 -8.99 7.23
C TYR A 667 17.07 -7.75 6.67
N ASP A 668 17.80 -6.78 6.11
CA ASP A 668 17.28 -5.47 5.70
C ASP A 668 16.55 -5.49 4.34
N HIS A 669 16.76 -6.54 3.53
CA HIS A 669 16.17 -6.64 2.17
C HIS A 669 14.93 -7.56 2.05
N TRP A 670 14.21 -7.83 3.14
CA TRP A 670 13.07 -8.76 3.19
C TRP A 670 12.00 -8.58 2.10
N LYS A 671 11.55 -7.33 1.88
CA LYS A 671 10.54 -7.02 0.85
C LYS A 671 11.01 -7.34 -0.56
N GLN A 672 12.31 -7.22 -0.80
CA GLN A 672 12.89 -7.57 -2.09
C GLN A 672 12.92 -9.08 -2.29
N TRP A 673 13.27 -9.82 -1.25
CA TRP A 673 13.23 -11.27 -1.26
C TRP A 673 11.83 -11.84 -1.47
N GLN A 674 10.81 -11.31 -0.80
CA GLN A 674 9.41 -11.71 -1.03
C GLN A 674 9.07 -11.63 -2.52
N LEU A 675 9.40 -10.53 -3.17
CA LEU A 675 9.10 -10.34 -4.60
C LEU A 675 9.94 -11.26 -5.51
N LEU A 676 11.19 -11.54 -5.17
CA LEU A 676 12.15 -12.22 -6.05
C LEU A 676 12.22 -13.74 -5.84
N TYR A 677 11.78 -14.25 -4.70
CA TYR A 677 11.89 -15.65 -4.33
C TYR A 677 11.19 -16.61 -5.30
N PRO A 678 9.96 -16.32 -5.82
CA PRO A 678 9.33 -17.17 -6.83
C PRO A 678 10.15 -17.26 -8.14
N HIS A 679 10.80 -16.16 -8.54
CA HIS A 679 11.70 -16.16 -9.69
C HIS A 679 12.99 -16.96 -9.42
N ALA A 680 13.53 -16.88 -8.19
CA ALA A 680 14.67 -17.71 -7.77
C ALA A 680 14.33 -19.20 -7.79
N ARG A 681 13.12 -19.58 -7.37
CA ARG A 681 12.65 -20.97 -7.48
C ARG A 681 12.46 -21.42 -8.91
N SER A 682 11.90 -20.57 -9.77
CA SER A 682 11.73 -20.87 -11.20
C SER A 682 13.06 -21.20 -11.90
N SER A 683 14.19 -20.71 -11.38
CA SER A 683 15.52 -21.08 -11.88
C SER A 683 15.86 -22.58 -11.76
N LEU A 684 15.12 -23.34 -10.95
CA LEU A 684 15.26 -24.79 -10.83
C LEU A 684 14.87 -25.54 -12.12
N GLU A 685 13.96 -24.98 -12.90
CA GLU A 685 13.46 -25.59 -14.14
C GLU A 685 14.32 -25.22 -15.36
N ILE A 686 15.32 -24.34 -15.18
CA ILE A 686 16.17 -23.87 -16.28
C ILE A 686 17.32 -24.85 -16.51
N GLU A 687 17.35 -25.46 -17.69
CA GLU A 687 18.42 -26.36 -18.13
C GLU A 687 19.59 -25.57 -18.73
N VAL A 688 20.65 -25.36 -17.95
CA VAL A 688 21.82 -24.59 -18.42
C VAL A 688 23.03 -25.47 -18.70
N THR A 689 23.80 -25.11 -19.73
CA THR A 689 25.10 -25.71 -20.02
C THR A 689 26.23 -24.72 -19.76
N GLY A 690 27.40 -25.23 -19.37
CA GLY A 690 28.57 -24.39 -19.11
C GLY A 690 28.73 -23.97 -17.65
N ARG A 691 30.00 -23.78 -17.28
CA ARG A 691 30.43 -23.61 -15.88
C ARG A 691 29.84 -22.35 -15.24
N GLU A 692 29.90 -21.22 -15.93
CA GLU A 692 29.49 -19.93 -15.36
C GLU A 692 27.98 -19.88 -15.05
N ALA A 693 27.13 -20.32 -15.98
CA ALA A 693 25.69 -20.35 -15.76
C ALA A 693 25.30 -21.34 -14.65
N SER A 694 25.97 -22.49 -14.58
CA SER A 694 25.80 -23.46 -13.49
C SER A 694 26.18 -22.89 -12.12
N LEU A 695 27.27 -22.11 -12.06
CA LEU A 695 27.71 -21.41 -10.84
C LEU A 695 26.73 -20.31 -10.44
N ARG A 696 26.23 -19.50 -11.39
CA ARG A 696 25.21 -18.46 -11.12
C ARG A 696 23.91 -19.06 -10.62
N ARG A 697 23.42 -20.14 -11.26
CA ARG A 697 22.26 -20.89 -10.77
C ARG A 697 22.51 -21.39 -9.35
N SER A 698 23.69 -21.96 -9.08
CA SER A 698 24.05 -22.41 -7.73
C SER A 698 24.09 -21.26 -6.71
N SER A 699 24.54 -20.06 -7.10
CA SER A 699 24.50 -18.84 -6.28
C SER A 699 23.06 -18.44 -5.96
N ILE A 700 22.19 -18.35 -6.96
CA ILE A 700 20.76 -18.05 -6.80
C ILE A 700 20.11 -19.03 -5.81
N LEU A 701 20.34 -20.33 -6.00
CA LEU A 701 19.78 -21.37 -5.13
C LEU A 701 20.32 -21.28 -3.70
N HIS A 702 21.59 -20.92 -3.52
CA HIS A 702 22.16 -20.70 -2.20
C HIS A 702 21.49 -19.54 -1.46
N LYS A 703 21.38 -18.38 -2.13
CA LYS A 703 20.72 -17.19 -1.59
C LYS A 703 19.24 -17.47 -1.27
N ALA A 704 18.55 -18.20 -2.17
CA ALA A 704 17.17 -18.62 -1.96
C ALA A 704 17.02 -19.60 -0.78
N ALA A 705 17.98 -20.50 -0.57
CA ALA A 705 18.00 -21.40 0.58
C ALA A 705 18.14 -20.63 1.90
N TRP A 706 19.00 -19.60 1.93
CA TRP A 706 19.13 -18.71 3.09
C TRP A 706 17.82 -17.99 3.41
N PHE A 707 17.16 -17.43 2.40
CA PHE A 707 15.85 -16.78 2.60
C PHE A 707 14.79 -17.78 3.09
N ALA A 708 14.75 -18.99 2.52
CA ALA A 708 13.85 -20.04 2.98
C ALA A 708 14.11 -20.40 4.46
N TRP A 709 15.38 -20.49 4.87
CA TRP A 709 15.75 -20.71 6.27
C TRP A 709 15.26 -19.57 7.17
N ALA A 710 15.48 -18.31 6.77
CA ALA A 710 15.04 -17.13 7.51
C ALA A 710 13.51 -17.04 7.63
N CYS A 711 12.76 -17.59 6.67
CA CYS A 711 11.30 -17.71 6.71
C CYS A 711 10.79 -18.91 7.52
N GLY A 712 11.66 -19.79 8.03
CA GLY A 712 11.24 -21.05 8.65
C GLY A 712 10.77 -22.13 7.66
N LEU A 713 11.00 -21.94 6.36
CA LEU A 713 10.69 -22.90 5.29
C LEU A 713 11.79 -23.97 5.19
N HIS A 714 11.97 -24.76 6.24
CA HIS A 714 13.07 -25.72 6.36
C HIS A 714 13.16 -26.77 5.23
N PRO A 715 12.05 -27.37 4.72
CA PRO A 715 12.14 -28.33 3.61
C PRO A 715 12.64 -27.70 2.31
N ASP A 716 12.19 -26.48 2.02
CA ASP A 716 12.64 -25.72 0.85
C ASP A 716 14.12 -25.32 0.99
N CYS A 717 14.54 -24.90 2.18
CA CYS A 717 15.94 -24.62 2.47
C CYS A 717 16.83 -25.84 2.17
N GLU A 718 16.49 -27.01 2.71
CA GLU A 718 17.28 -28.23 2.53
C GLU A 718 17.39 -28.62 1.05
N SER A 719 16.26 -28.60 0.33
CA SER A 719 16.22 -28.90 -1.10
C SER A 719 17.09 -27.92 -1.91
N LEU A 720 16.89 -26.61 -1.71
CA LEU A 720 17.62 -25.56 -2.44
C LEU A 720 19.13 -25.59 -2.13
N ALA A 721 19.51 -25.79 -0.87
CA ALA A 721 20.90 -25.90 -0.45
C ALA A 721 21.57 -27.15 -1.06
N THR A 722 20.88 -28.29 -1.07
CA THR A 722 21.39 -29.54 -1.66
C THR A 722 21.64 -29.38 -3.15
N MET A 723 20.69 -28.77 -3.88
CA MET A 723 20.84 -28.53 -5.31
C MET A 723 21.96 -27.51 -5.62
N SER A 724 22.10 -26.47 -4.80
CA SER A 724 23.23 -25.53 -4.89
C SER A 724 24.59 -26.23 -4.71
N LEU A 725 24.69 -27.11 -3.71
CA LEU A 725 25.92 -27.87 -3.43
C LEU A 725 26.27 -28.85 -4.56
N HIS A 726 25.28 -29.55 -5.10
CA HIS A 726 25.50 -30.42 -6.26
C HIS A 726 26.01 -29.61 -7.46
N GLY A 727 25.38 -28.47 -7.79
CA GLY A 727 25.82 -27.62 -8.89
C GLY A 727 27.26 -27.10 -8.75
N LYS A 728 27.71 -26.79 -7.52
CA LYS A 728 29.11 -26.40 -7.25
C LYS A 728 30.10 -27.57 -7.34
N ARG A 729 29.70 -28.78 -6.93
CA ARG A 729 30.56 -29.99 -6.90
C ARG A 729 30.92 -30.55 -8.28
N TRP A 730 30.12 -30.29 -9.32
CA TRP A 730 30.46 -30.74 -10.69
C TRP A 730 31.65 -29.99 -11.31
N TYR A 731 32.10 -28.87 -10.72
CA TYR A 731 33.10 -27.96 -11.27
C TYR A 731 34.21 -27.53 -10.28
N LEU A 732 34.21 -28.15 -9.09
CA LEU A 732 35.31 -28.21 -8.13
C LEU A 732 36.01 -29.55 -8.31
#